data_AF-A0AA43LD38-F1
#
_entry.id   AF-A0AA43LD38-F1
#
_cell.length_a   1.000
_cell.length_b   1.000
_cell.length_c   1.000
_cell.angle_alpha   90.00
_cell.angle_beta   90.00
_cell.angle_gamma   90.00
#
_symmetry.space_group_name_H-M   'P 1'
#
loop_
_entity.id
_entity.type
_entity.pdbx_description
1 polymer ?
#
loop_
_entity_poly.entity_id
_entity_poly.type
_entity_poly.pdbx_seq_one_letter_code
_entity_poly.pdbx_strand_id
1 'polypeptide(L)'
;MEYFKAEESAYQLYGNQDREVIALMANRFIGENPQAPYQYRLDFTSGILCNTAGWYQFDYGNRFSQSEIGEVCYAAGNLYCHSEKKSRFQIQCYGPTVCWVNGQQVFHSSPEQESFKACCTFSISLQVGMNHFLLETEKTEIGFGFLFRNAMPQWEPTHFTVPLDARNGQAGFIYSAPIDRQLTDVASLLCGSFKGLEWFPKQQYAENTTSCPFVRIFGIDSFGTAVAKSNFFHADSSKILIKGSTKSPLKVYINQELCCESTSGAFEKEILLYRGSYQVILLCEKEAGQETGLNIKFQDAGGNLSLYSGVKGYEGEWIYTGLFGKEVPKIHQLADMDKVYPTLNGACYWKADLADACVRIFAEQELYGKWTYPCGVTLYGLHKAGEYLNRPDWLEYVQEYARMTASVYEYAMYDKTIFGYPGVDTQICWLEELDDCGSFGSFLLEAQRRHPMEEASALANVIADFMKYHQRREKDHVFSRHDNSMWIDDMYMSIPFLCRYYQLTGKEEYLMEACRQALLFRKYFFMSEQNLMSHIFDVIHSRINKIPWSRGNGWVILSLSELLLVLPKEHPDYGAVTAFFTKMAEGVLRVQGKNGLWHQILDDSSTYEESSSTSMFICAFSRGIRLEIFNEKLYHESILSIQKAWTGMKQTVINRKGDLYGVCQGSGCSFSRSYYQQLGWRFNDPHGIGIAILAGTEKLMLDEFLRDNKTNLGKYDIY
;
A
#
# COMPACT_ATOMS: atom_id res chain seq x y z
N MET A 1 10.29 0.91 -31.59
CA MET A 1 10.82 -0.06 -30.61
C MET A 1 9.90 -1.26 -30.66
N GLU A 2 10.43 -2.46 -30.80
CA GLU A 2 9.65 -3.71 -30.83
C GLU A 2 9.90 -4.42 -29.49
N TYR A 3 8.87 -4.58 -28.66
CA TYR A 3 9.01 -5.11 -27.29
C TYR A 3 9.12 -6.65 -27.28
N PHE A 4 8.50 -7.30 -28.26
CA PHE A 4 8.45 -8.74 -28.48
C PHE A 4 8.21 -9.00 -29.97
N LYS A 5 8.51 -10.20 -30.46
CA LYS A 5 8.32 -10.54 -31.88
C LYS A 5 6.83 -10.59 -32.23
N ALA A 6 6.47 -10.29 -33.47
CA ALA A 6 5.07 -10.33 -33.94
C ALA A 6 4.33 -11.65 -33.61
N GLU A 7 5.00 -12.80 -33.73
CA GLU A 7 4.44 -14.11 -33.35
C GLU A 7 4.12 -14.28 -31.85
N GLU A 8 4.69 -13.43 -31.00
CA GLU A 8 4.45 -13.39 -29.56
C GLU A 8 3.36 -12.40 -29.16
N SER A 9 2.79 -11.65 -30.11
CA SER A 9 1.72 -10.69 -29.85
C SER A 9 0.42 -11.37 -29.42
N ALA A 10 -0.36 -10.71 -28.57
CA ALA A 10 -1.71 -11.17 -28.24
C ALA A 10 -2.60 -11.22 -29.50
N TYR A 11 -2.38 -10.29 -30.45
CA TYR A 11 -3.12 -10.27 -31.71
C TYR A 11 -2.89 -11.53 -32.55
N GLN A 12 -1.66 -12.04 -32.63
CA GLN A 12 -1.36 -13.24 -33.41
C GLN A 12 -2.11 -14.47 -32.88
N LEU A 13 -2.27 -14.60 -31.56
CA LEU A 13 -2.90 -15.76 -30.94
C LEU A 13 -4.43 -15.61 -30.86
N TYR A 14 -4.93 -14.43 -30.50
CA TYR A 14 -6.35 -14.20 -30.19
C TYR A 14 -7.08 -13.41 -31.28
N GLY A 15 -6.38 -12.70 -32.16
CA GLY A 15 -7.00 -11.88 -33.22
C GLY A 15 -7.98 -10.86 -32.63
N ASN A 16 -9.26 -10.99 -32.97
CA ASN A 16 -10.35 -10.13 -32.51
C ASN A 16 -11.08 -10.66 -31.26
N GLN A 17 -10.56 -11.71 -30.62
CA GLN A 17 -11.08 -12.27 -29.36
C GLN A 17 -10.67 -11.38 -28.18
N ASP A 18 -11.31 -10.21 -28.09
CA ASP A 18 -10.94 -9.17 -27.12
C ASP A 18 -11.22 -9.59 -25.67
N ARG A 19 -12.28 -10.38 -25.45
CA ARG A 19 -12.63 -10.92 -24.13
C ARG A 19 -11.52 -11.80 -23.57
N GLU A 20 -10.89 -12.59 -24.43
CA GLU A 20 -9.82 -13.52 -24.12
C GLU A 20 -8.53 -12.77 -23.78
N VAL A 21 -8.23 -11.67 -24.49
CA VAL A 21 -7.08 -10.80 -24.18
C VAL A 21 -7.27 -10.08 -22.84
N ILE A 22 -8.47 -9.59 -22.55
CA ILE A 22 -8.80 -8.99 -21.23
C ILE A 22 -8.62 -10.02 -20.13
N ALA A 23 -9.16 -11.23 -20.31
CA ALA A 23 -9.02 -12.31 -19.35
C ALA A 23 -7.57 -12.76 -19.14
N LEU A 24 -6.77 -12.76 -20.21
CA LEU A 24 -5.34 -13.05 -20.16
C LEU A 24 -4.60 -12.06 -19.26
N MET A 25 -4.77 -10.75 -19.47
CA MET A 25 -4.13 -9.71 -18.64
C MET A 25 -4.59 -9.76 -17.18
N ALA A 26 -5.89 -9.92 -16.94
CA ALA A 26 -6.45 -9.97 -15.59
C ALA A 26 -5.94 -11.19 -14.81
N ASN A 27 -6.00 -12.39 -15.41
CA ASN A 27 -5.48 -13.60 -14.79
C ASN A 27 -3.96 -13.55 -14.61
N ARG A 28 -3.22 -12.90 -15.51
CA ARG A 28 -1.77 -12.69 -15.38
C ARG A 28 -1.45 -11.84 -14.16
N PHE A 29 -2.15 -10.71 -13.97
CA PHE A 29 -1.95 -9.85 -12.80
C PHE A 29 -2.29 -10.56 -11.49
N ILE A 30 -3.45 -11.22 -11.41
CA ILE A 30 -3.90 -11.94 -10.21
C ILE A 30 -2.95 -13.10 -9.89
N GLY A 31 -2.47 -13.83 -10.91
CA GLY A 31 -1.54 -14.94 -10.73
C GLY A 31 -0.17 -14.52 -10.21
N GLU A 32 0.34 -13.35 -10.61
CA GLU A 32 1.61 -12.79 -10.11
C GLU A 32 1.45 -12.08 -8.76
N ASN A 33 0.21 -11.74 -8.36
CA ASN A 33 -0.11 -11.05 -7.11
C ASN A 33 -1.20 -11.81 -6.34
N PRO A 34 -0.96 -13.07 -5.94
CA PRO A 34 -1.98 -13.88 -5.30
C PRO A 34 -2.42 -13.27 -3.97
N GLN A 35 -3.65 -13.60 -3.55
CA GLN A 35 -4.12 -13.24 -2.22
C GLN A 35 -3.17 -13.80 -1.16
N ALA A 36 -2.73 -12.95 -0.24
CA ALA A 36 -1.84 -13.33 0.85
C ALA A 36 -2.17 -12.53 2.11
N PRO A 37 -2.14 -13.17 3.30
CA PRO A 37 -2.39 -12.49 4.55
C PRO A 37 -1.24 -11.52 4.90
N TYR A 38 -1.57 -10.50 5.68
CA TYR A 38 -0.54 -9.69 6.32
C TYR A 38 0.35 -10.53 7.23
N GLN A 39 1.55 -10.03 7.47
CA GLN A 39 2.54 -10.71 8.32
C GLN A 39 2.58 -10.04 9.69
N TYR A 40 2.48 -10.83 10.74
CA TYR A 40 2.62 -10.35 12.11
C TYR A 40 4.05 -10.56 12.58
N ARG A 41 4.71 -9.50 13.03
CA ARG A 41 6.09 -9.54 13.52
C ARG A 41 6.20 -8.95 14.91
N LEU A 42 7.15 -9.48 15.67
CA LEU A 42 7.55 -8.90 16.93
C LEU A 42 8.39 -7.64 16.68
N ASP A 43 8.14 -6.58 17.44
CA ASP A 43 8.97 -5.37 17.50
C ASP A 43 8.99 -4.81 18.93
N PHE A 44 9.90 -3.89 19.22
CA PHE A 44 10.14 -3.38 20.56
C PHE A 44 10.11 -1.86 20.60
N THR A 45 9.36 -1.28 21.54
CA THR A 45 9.38 0.17 21.76
C THR A 45 10.71 0.68 22.32
N SER A 46 11.53 -0.22 22.88
CA SER A 46 12.92 0.06 23.27
C SER A 46 13.94 -0.08 22.13
N GLY A 47 13.52 -0.57 20.95
CA GLY A 47 14.37 -0.72 19.75
C GLY A 47 14.70 0.61 19.06
N ILE A 48 15.19 0.53 17.82
CA ILE A 48 15.40 1.70 16.95
C ILE A 48 14.07 2.08 16.31
N LEU A 49 13.46 3.16 16.81
CA LEU A 49 12.18 3.65 16.33
C LEU A 49 12.34 4.52 15.08
N CYS A 50 11.26 4.64 14.32
CA CYS A 50 11.19 5.45 13.12
C CYS A 50 10.21 6.60 13.35
N ASN A 51 10.61 7.85 13.22
CA ASN A 51 9.68 8.97 13.43
C ASN A 51 8.66 9.11 12.30
N THR A 52 7.75 10.08 12.48
CA THR A 52 6.69 10.36 11.51
C THR A 52 7.16 11.00 10.20
N ALA A 53 8.46 11.17 10.00
CA ALA A 53 9.03 11.57 8.72
C ALA A 53 9.85 10.43 8.08
N GLY A 54 9.72 9.20 8.60
CA GLY A 54 10.40 8.02 8.10
C GLY A 54 11.85 7.88 8.56
N TRP A 55 12.32 8.67 9.53
CA TRP A 55 13.70 8.59 10.05
C TRP A 55 13.83 7.56 11.16
N TYR A 56 14.60 6.50 10.89
CA TYR A 56 15.12 5.64 11.94
C TYR A 56 16.12 6.40 12.81
N GLN A 57 15.94 6.32 14.13
CA GLN A 57 16.65 7.15 15.11
C GLN A 57 17.69 6.35 15.90
N PHE A 58 18.95 6.40 15.46
CA PHE A 58 20.08 5.75 16.13
C PHE A 58 20.73 6.70 17.13
N ASP A 59 19.98 7.09 18.16
CA ASP A 59 20.40 8.06 19.18
C ASP A 59 21.22 7.39 20.30
N TYR A 60 22.46 7.01 19.97
CA TYR A 60 23.34 6.32 20.92
C TYR A 60 23.85 7.24 22.03
N GLY A 61 23.96 8.54 21.79
CA GLY A 61 24.36 9.51 22.82
C GLY A 61 23.42 9.51 24.03
N ASN A 62 22.10 9.45 23.79
CA ASN A 62 21.14 9.35 24.88
C ASN A 62 21.01 7.94 25.46
N ARG A 63 21.15 6.89 24.62
CA ARG A 63 21.06 5.49 25.06
C ARG A 63 22.25 5.06 25.93
N PHE A 64 23.43 5.59 25.62
CA PHE A 64 24.70 5.24 26.26
C PHE A 64 25.45 6.51 26.67
N SER A 65 24.89 7.24 27.63
CA SER A 65 25.44 8.51 28.12
C SER A 65 26.80 8.40 28.79
N GLN A 66 27.22 7.18 29.16
CA GLN A 66 28.52 6.87 29.76
C GLN A 66 29.57 6.42 28.74
N SER A 67 29.27 6.47 27.45
CA SER A 67 30.23 6.11 26.38
C SER A 67 31.45 7.02 26.36
N GLU A 68 32.61 6.44 26.08
CA GLU A 68 33.88 7.14 25.93
C GLU A 68 34.11 7.56 24.46
N ILE A 69 34.87 8.65 24.27
CA ILE A 69 35.22 9.14 22.93
C ILE A 69 36.05 8.08 22.20
N GLY A 70 35.68 7.81 20.95
CA GLY A 70 36.31 6.79 20.11
C GLY A 70 35.64 5.41 20.18
N GLU A 71 34.73 5.18 21.13
CA GLU A 71 33.89 3.98 21.10
C GLU A 71 32.93 3.98 19.92
N VAL A 72 32.60 2.79 19.42
CA VAL A 72 31.71 2.60 18.28
C VAL A 72 30.47 1.82 18.66
N CYS A 73 29.37 2.12 17.99
CA CYS A 73 28.15 1.31 18.01
C CYS A 73 27.85 0.79 16.61
N TYR A 74 27.43 -0.48 16.54
CA TYR A 74 26.97 -1.12 15.32
C TYR A 74 25.46 -1.28 15.34
N ALA A 75 24.83 -1.10 14.18
CA ALA A 75 23.44 -1.49 13.92
C ALA A 75 23.36 -2.38 12.68
N ALA A 76 22.47 -3.37 12.72
CA ALA A 76 22.26 -4.26 11.58
C ALA A 76 20.78 -4.54 11.32
N GLY A 77 20.42 -4.64 10.04
CA GLY A 77 19.05 -4.85 9.57
C GLY A 77 19.01 -5.40 8.15
N ASN A 78 17.98 -6.18 7.84
CA ASN A 78 17.74 -6.77 6.53
C ASN A 78 16.54 -6.12 5.85
N LEU A 79 16.70 -5.77 4.58
CA LEU A 79 15.63 -5.23 3.74
C LEU A 79 15.39 -6.14 2.54
N TYR A 80 14.17 -6.66 2.42
CA TYR A 80 13.77 -7.47 1.27
C TYR A 80 13.38 -6.57 0.08
N CYS A 81 13.79 -6.96 -1.13
CA CYS A 81 13.38 -6.30 -2.39
C CYS A 81 12.84 -7.33 -3.38
N HIS A 82 11.66 -7.04 -3.96
CA HIS A 82 11.00 -7.90 -4.97
C HIS A 82 11.65 -7.78 -6.35
N SER A 83 12.24 -6.62 -6.65
CA SER A 83 12.89 -6.33 -7.91
C SER A 83 14.22 -5.60 -7.68
N GLU A 84 15.18 -5.80 -8.58
CA GLU A 84 16.43 -5.05 -8.57
C GLU A 84 16.15 -3.58 -8.85
N LYS A 85 16.61 -2.69 -7.96
CA LYS A 85 16.38 -1.26 -8.11
C LYS A 85 17.46 -0.43 -7.45
N LYS A 86 17.63 0.79 -7.95
CA LYS A 86 18.46 1.82 -7.31
C LYS A 86 17.57 2.73 -6.47
N SER A 87 17.67 2.62 -5.15
CA SER A 87 16.88 3.42 -4.21
C SER A 87 17.75 4.53 -3.61
N ARG A 88 17.14 5.70 -3.36
CA ARG A 88 17.81 6.83 -2.70
C ARG A 88 17.57 6.78 -1.21
N PHE A 89 18.64 6.95 -0.44
CA PHE A 89 18.61 7.02 1.02
C PHE A 89 19.15 8.37 1.49
N GLN A 90 18.73 8.77 2.69
CA GLN A 90 19.19 9.96 3.37
C GLN A 90 19.76 9.60 4.74
N ILE A 91 20.82 10.31 5.14
CA ILE A 91 21.47 10.14 6.43
C ILE A 91 21.88 11.48 7.03
N GLN A 92 21.67 11.65 8.34
CA GLN A 92 22.20 12.77 9.13
C GLN A 92 23.14 12.20 10.19
N CYS A 93 24.42 12.57 10.14
CA CYS A 93 25.46 11.94 10.95
C CYS A 93 25.81 12.83 12.14
N TYR A 94 25.71 12.30 13.37
CA TYR A 94 26.10 13.04 14.59
C TYR A 94 27.54 12.73 15.04
N GLY A 95 28.17 11.75 14.40
CA GLY A 95 29.60 11.45 14.45
C GLY A 95 30.01 10.71 13.17
N PRO A 96 31.29 10.34 13.01
CA PRO A 96 31.77 9.53 11.90
C PRO A 96 30.88 8.31 11.71
N THR A 97 30.35 8.12 10.50
CA THR A 97 29.34 7.11 10.22
C THR A 97 29.63 6.40 8.90
N VAL A 98 29.55 5.07 8.93
CA VAL A 98 29.80 4.23 7.76
C VAL A 98 28.61 3.27 7.56
N CYS A 99 28.22 3.07 6.32
CA CYS A 99 27.13 2.15 5.95
C CYS A 99 27.61 1.18 4.88
N TRP A 100 27.39 -0.11 5.16
CA TRP A 100 27.63 -1.21 4.24
C TRP A 100 26.32 -1.88 3.86
N VAL A 101 26.20 -2.26 2.60
CA VAL A 101 25.11 -3.08 2.09
C VAL A 101 25.69 -4.25 1.33
N ASN A 102 25.32 -5.48 1.73
CA ASN A 102 25.84 -6.73 1.15
C ASN A 102 27.39 -6.79 1.13
N GLY A 103 28.03 -6.32 2.20
CA GLY A 103 29.49 -6.28 2.35
C GLY A 103 30.18 -5.12 1.60
N GLN A 104 29.46 -4.38 0.75
CA GLN A 104 30.02 -3.22 0.05
C GLN A 104 29.78 -1.94 0.84
N GLN A 105 30.84 -1.14 1.07
CA GLN A 105 30.69 0.19 1.64
C GLN A 105 29.97 1.11 0.64
N VAL A 106 28.77 1.58 1.00
CA VAL A 106 27.94 2.44 0.15
C VAL A 106 27.94 3.89 0.60
N PHE A 107 28.34 4.16 1.85
CA PHE A 107 28.46 5.51 2.40
C PHE A 107 29.52 5.55 3.51
N HIS A 108 30.24 6.66 3.59
CA HIS A 108 31.15 7.04 4.68
C HIS A 108 31.08 8.56 4.78
N SER A 109 30.79 9.09 5.97
CA SER A 109 30.75 10.53 6.21
C SER A 109 32.09 11.21 5.93
N SER A 110 32.04 12.44 5.43
CA SER A 110 33.17 13.38 5.50
C SER A 110 33.03 14.31 6.71
N PRO A 111 34.10 15.00 7.15
CA PRO A 111 34.03 15.91 8.30
C PRO A 111 32.94 16.99 8.19
N GLU A 112 32.61 17.47 6.99
CA GLU A 112 31.56 18.47 6.77
C GLU A 112 30.13 17.89 6.92
N GLN A 113 30.00 16.57 6.80
CA GLN A 113 28.74 15.82 6.90
C GLN A 113 28.44 15.39 8.34
N GLU A 114 29.42 15.41 9.22
CA GLU A 114 29.34 15.06 10.64
C GLU A 114 28.80 16.25 11.45
N SER A 115 27.52 16.58 11.21
CA SER A 115 26.82 17.63 11.95
C SER A 115 25.34 17.33 12.09
N PHE A 116 24.72 17.90 13.13
CA PHE A 116 23.27 17.81 13.36
C PHE A 116 22.40 18.48 12.29
N LYS A 117 23.00 19.22 11.34
CA LYS A 117 22.28 19.96 10.30
C LYS A 117 22.44 19.34 8.92
N ALA A 118 23.57 18.69 8.63
CA ALA A 118 23.84 18.13 7.32
C ALA A 118 22.95 16.91 7.06
N CYS A 119 22.26 16.91 5.92
CA CYS A 119 21.52 15.76 5.41
C CYS A 119 22.15 15.33 4.09
N CYS A 120 22.71 14.14 4.07
CA CYS A 120 23.36 13.57 2.90
C CYS A 120 22.38 12.66 2.17
N THR A 121 22.33 12.75 0.84
CA THR A 121 21.55 11.83 0.00
C THR A 121 22.50 10.99 -0.85
N PHE A 122 22.33 9.68 -0.84
CA PHE A 122 23.13 8.74 -1.64
C PHE A 122 22.22 7.63 -2.20
N SER A 123 22.73 6.87 -3.16
CA SER A 123 21.97 5.81 -3.81
C SER A 123 22.54 4.44 -3.48
N ILE A 124 21.67 3.49 -3.18
CA ILE A 124 22.01 2.10 -2.91
C ILE A 124 21.37 1.25 -4.01
N SER A 125 22.17 0.37 -4.61
CA SER A 125 21.67 -0.64 -5.56
C SER A 125 21.21 -1.85 -4.76
N LEU A 126 19.89 -2.06 -4.70
CA LEU A 126 19.27 -3.15 -3.97
C LEU A 126 19.07 -4.34 -4.92
N GLN A 127 19.51 -5.51 -4.49
CA GLN A 127 19.37 -6.77 -5.21
C GLN A 127 18.01 -7.40 -4.89
N VAL A 128 17.52 -8.25 -5.80
CA VAL A 128 16.35 -9.10 -5.52
C VAL A 128 16.65 -10.00 -4.33
N GLY A 129 15.71 -10.10 -3.39
CA GLY A 129 15.88 -10.86 -2.15
C GLY A 129 16.30 -9.99 -0.98
N MET A 130 16.98 -10.60 0.00
CA MET A 130 17.43 -9.91 1.21
C MET A 130 18.70 -9.09 0.94
N ASN A 131 18.67 -7.83 1.36
CA ASN A 131 19.83 -6.94 1.37
C ASN A 131 20.23 -6.68 2.83
N HIS A 132 21.48 -6.95 3.16
CA HIS A 132 22.03 -6.89 4.52
C HIS A 132 22.69 -5.54 4.78
N PHE A 133 22.15 -4.78 5.73
CA PHE A 133 22.69 -3.49 6.14
C PHE A 133 23.48 -3.65 7.43
N LEU A 134 24.68 -3.09 7.44
CA LEU A 134 25.49 -2.85 8.63
C LEU A 134 25.80 -1.36 8.67
N LEU A 135 25.54 -0.72 9.81
CA LEU A 135 25.85 0.69 10.05
C LEU A 135 26.75 0.80 11.28
N GLU A 136 27.78 1.61 11.20
CA GLU A 136 28.70 1.93 12.30
C GLU A 136 28.67 3.44 12.53
N THR A 137 28.74 3.84 13.79
CA THR A 137 29.01 5.24 14.16
C THR A 137 29.94 5.32 15.35
N GLU A 138 30.78 6.35 15.37
CA GLU A 138 31.77 6.60 16.42
C GLU A 138 31.33 7.74 17.35
N LYS A 139 31.57 7.56 18.64
CA LYS A 139 31.34 8.58 19.68
C LYS A 139 32.38 9.68 19.56
N THR A 140 31.92 10.92 19.39
CA THR A 140 32.74 12.13 19.44
C THR A 140 32.30 13.05 20.58
N GLU A 141 33.08 14.12 20.79
CA GLU A 141 32.72 15.24 21.66
C GLU A 141 31.39 15.91 21.25
N ILE A 142 31.06 15.87 19.95
CA ILE A 142 29.90 16.58 19.40
C ILE A 142 28.64 15.72 19.45
N GLY A 143 28.75 14.44 19.16
CA GLY A 143 27.59 13.55 19.06
C GLY A 143 27.95 12.08 18.92
N PHE A 144 26.90 11.25 18.96
CA PHE A 144 27.00 9.80 18.83
C PHE A 144 25.68 9.24 18.31
N GLY A 145 25.71 8.74 17.07
CA GLY A 145 24.49 8.33 16.39
C GLY A 145 24.28 8.97 15.03
N PHE A 146 23.12 8.66 14.46
CA PHE A 146 22.69 9.21 13.18
C PHE A 146 21.18 9.00 12.98
N LEU A 147 20.61 9.69 11.98
CA LEU A 147 19.29 9.38 11.43
C LEU A 147 19.43 8.75 10.06
N PHE A 148 18.61 7.76 9.74
CA PHE A 148 18.64 7.06 8.45
C PHE A 148 17.24 6.82 7.89
N ARG A 149 17.03 7.06 6.59
CA ARG A 149 15.76 6.78 5.91
C ARG A 149 15.89 6.54 4.41
N ASN A 150 14.87 5.94 3.81
CA ASN A 150 14.64 6.10 2.37
C ASN A 150 14.26 7.57 2.07
N ALA A 151 14.69 8.11 0.93
CA ALA A 151 14.39 9.49 0.53
C ALA A 151 12.90 9.75 0.21
N MET A 152 12.11 8.69 -0.06
CA MET A 152 10.67 8.75 -0.29
C MET A 152 9.96 7.73 0.60
N PRO A 153 9.99 7.90 1.94
CA PRO A 153 9.56 6.87 2.87
C PRO A 153 8.07 6.53 2.75
N GLN A 154 7.24 7.44 2.25
CA GLN A 154 5.82 7.17 1.99
C GLN A 154 5.60 6.23 0.79
N TRP A 155 6.42 6.37 -0.26
CA TRP A 155 6.30 5.66 -1.54
C TRP A 155 7.15 4.39 -1.61
N GLU A 156 8.29 4.40 -0.92
CA GLU A 156 9.21 3.27 -0.81
C GLU A 156 9.42 2.95 0.68
N PRO A 157 8.39 2.40 1.36
CA PRO A 157 8.50 2.04 2.76
C PRO A 157 9.59 0.98 2.95
N THR A 158 10.52 1.25 3.87
CA THR A 158 11.62 0.34 4.18
C THR A 158 11.39 -0.30 5.54
N HIS A 159 10.67 -1.43 5.55
CA HIS A 159 10.46 -2.24 6.75
C HIS A 159 11.64 -3.19 6.94
N PHE A 160 12.55 -2.84 7.85
CA PHE A 160 13.71 -3.67 8.17
C PHE A 160 13.31 -4.85 9.05
N THR A 161 14.06 -5.94 8.91
CA THR A 161 13.96 -7.15 9.73
C THR A 161 15.31 -7.48 10.37
N VAL A 162 15.29 -8.12 11.52
CA VAL A 162 16.50 -8.45 12.27
C VAL A 162 17.30 -9.56 11.57
N PRO A 163 18.64 -9.43 11.47
CA PRO A 163 19.50 -10.40 10.79
C PRO A 163 19.98 -11.57 11.68
N LEU A 164 19.46 -11.73 12.89
CA LEU A 164 19.81 -12.84 13.78
C LEU A 164 18.91 -14.05 13.54
N ASP A 165 19.51 -15.22 13.36
CA ASP A 165 18.78 -16.49 13.20
C ASP A 165 17.82 -16.76 14.38
N ALA A 166 18.27 -16.52 15.62
CA ALA A 166 17.47 -16.68 16.83
C ALA A 166 16.30 -15.67 16.94
N ARG A 167 16.27 -14.63 16.10
CA ARG A 167 15.20 -13.63 16.04
C ARG A 167 14.63 -13.53 14.63
N ASN A 168 14.67 -14.64 13.89
CA ASN A 168 14.32 -14.66 12.49
C ASN A 168 12.91 -14.09 12.27
N GLY A 169 12.85 -13.04 11.48
CA GLY A 169 11.62 -12.35 11.14
C GLY A 169 11.10 -11.35 12.17
N GLN A 170 11.83 -11.05 13.24
CA GLN A 170 11.56 -9.86 14.05
C GLN A 170 11.71 -8.60 13.19
N ALA A 171 10.87 -7.58 13.42
CA ALA A 171 10.98 -6.29 12.76
C ALA A 171 12.08 -5.41 13.41
N GLY A 172 12.53 -4.41 12.65
CA GLY A 172 13.47 -3.39 13.11
C GLY A 172 14.94 -3.76 12.93
N PHE A 173 15.79 -3.03 13.68
CA PHE A 173 17.23 -3.20 13.71
C PHE A 173 17.66 -3.82 15.04
N ILE A 174 18.77 -4.57 15.01
CA ILE A 174 19.58 -4.80 16.21
C ILE A 174 20.66 -3.74 16.32
N TYR A 175 21.10 -3.46 17.54
CA TYR A 175 22.25 -2.59 17.78
C TYR A 175 23.11 -3.07 18.95
N SER A 176 24.40 -2.73 18.95
CA SER A 176 25.35 -3.11 20.00
C SER A 176 25.41 -2.09 21.13
N ALA A 177 26.01 -2.48 22.25
CA ALA A 177 26.58 -1.52 23.21
C ALA A 177 27.80 -0.79 22.58
N PRO A 178 28.25 0.33 23.16
CA PRO A 178 29.52 0.95 22.81
C PRO A 178 30.67 -0.01 23.07
N ILE A 179 31.59 -0.12 22.12
CA ILE A 179 32.75 -1.01 22.18
C ILE A 179 33.99 -0.33 21.58
N ASP A 180 35.17 -0.77 22.01
CA ASP A 180 36.42 -0.40 21.34
C ASP A 180 36.45 -1.03 19.94
N ARG A 181 36.65 -0.19 18.91
CA ARG A 181 36.74 -0.60 17.51
C ARG A 181 37.78 -1.70 17.29
N GLN A 182 38.88 -1.71 18.04
CA GLN A 182 39.95 -2.71 17.90
C GLN A 182 39.54 -4.12 18.35
N LEU A 183 38.52 -4.22 19.21
CA LEU A 183 38.04 -5.49 19.75
C LEU A 183 36.97 -6.14 18.86
N THR A 184 36.55 -5.47 17.78
CA THR A 184 35.44 -5.93 16.94
C THR A 184 35.95 -6.49 15.61
N ASP A 185 35.55 -7.72 15.30
CA ASP A 185 35.75 -8.30 13.97
C ASP A 185 34.66 -7.81 13.01
N VAL A 186 34.89 -6.64 12.40
CA VAL A 186 33.98 -6.06 11.40
C VAL A 186 33.80 -7.00 10.19
N ALA A 187 34.82 -7.77 9.82
CA ALA A 187 34.71 -8.71 8.70
C ALA A 187 33.70 -9.82 9.03
N SER A 188 33.70 -10.33 10.27
CA SER A 188 32.68 -11.27 10.76
C SER A 188 31.27 -10.65 10.68
N LEU A 189 31.08 -9.40 11.12
CA LEU A 189 29.79 -8.72 11.06
C LEU A 189 29.30 -8.54 9.61
N LEU A 190 30.19 -8.16 8.70
CA LEU A 190 29.87 -8.03 7.27
C LEU A 190 29.52 -9.37 6.61
N CYS A 191 30.06 -10.48 7.12
CA CYS A 191 29.68 -11.83 6.72
C CYS A 191 28.40 -12.34 7.40
N GLY A 192 27.71 -11.51 8.19
CA GLY A 192 26.46 -11.87 8.88
C GLY A 192 26.64 -12.66 10.17
N SER A 193 27.86 -12.76 10.70
CA SER A 193 28.13 -13.39 11.99
C SER A 193 28.14 -12.36 13.10
N PHE A 194 27.05 -12.35 13.88
CA PHE A 194 26.82 -11.43 14.99
C PHE A 194 27.24 -12.00 16.36
N LYS A 195 28.10 -13.02 16.38
CA LYS A 195 28.59 -13.65 17.62
C LYS A 195 29.58 -12.74 18.34
N GLY A 196 29.64 -12.85 19.66
CA GLY A 196 30.64 -12.15 20.49
C GLY A 196 30.24 -10.74 20.94
N LEU A 197 29.12 -10.20 20.46
CA LEU A 197 28.56 -8.93 20.91
C LEU A 197 27.21 -9.12 21.58
N GLU A 198 26.91 -8.21 22.51
CA GLU A 198 25.61 -8.07 23.11
C GLU A 198 24.69 -7.23 22.21
N TRP A 199 23.53 -7.78 21.83
CA TRP A 199 22.59 -7.13 20.91
C TRP A 199 21.28 -6.73 21.59
N PHE A 200 20.90 -5.49 21.34
CA PHE A 200 19.64 -4.87 21.72
C PHE A 200 18.66 -4.83 20.53
N PRO A 201 17.34 -4.70 20.76
CA PRO A 201 16.66 -4.68 22.06
C PRO A 201 16.80 -6.03 22.80
N LYS A 202 16.69 -6.00 24.13
CA LYS A 202 16.72 -7.20 24.97
C LYS A 202 15.37 -7.91 24.91
N GLN A 203 15.38 -9.23 24.78
CA GLN A 203 14.18 -10.07 24.69
C GLN A 203 13.87 -10.78 26.01
N GLN A 204 14.16 -10.16 27.15
CA GLN A 204 13.89 -10.75 28.47
C GLN A 204 13.48 -9.65 29.44
N TYR A 205 12.64 -10.00 30.41
CA TYR A 205 12.39 -9.14 31.56
C TYR A 205 13.62 -9.08 32.47
N ALA A 206 13.70 -8.05 33.30
CA ALA A 206 14.68 -8.00 34.38
C ALA A 206 14.50 -9.18 35.37
N GLU A 207 15.58 -9.55 36.07
CA GLU A 207 15.55 -10.59 37.10
C GLU A 207 14.50 -10.25 38.20
N ASN A 208 13.86 -11.28 38.78
CA ASN A 208 12.79 -11.19 39.81
C ASN A 208 11.37 -10.83 39.33
N THR A 209 11.00 -11.15 38.09
CA THR A 209 9.61 -10.99 37.64
C THR A 209 8.72 -12.20 37.99
N THR A 210 7.45 -11.95 38.25
CA THR A 210 6.42 -13.00 38.46
C THR A 210 6.37 -13.99 37.31
N SER A 211 5.93 -15.22 37.57
CA SER A 211 5.71 -16.26 36.54
C SER A 211 4.43 -16.04 35.70
N CYS A 212 3.53 -15.16 36.12
CA CYS A 212 2.26 -14.90 35.43
C CYS A 212 2.38 -13.85 34.29
N PRO A 213 2.16 -14.24 33.01
CA PRO A 213 2.27 -13.32 31.86
C PRO A 213 1.38 -12.08 31.98
N PHE A 214 0.14 -12.24 32.44
CA PHE A 214 -0.79 -11.11 32.56
C PHE A 214 -0.28 -10.05 33.55
N VAL A 215 0.39 -10.45 34.62
CA VAL A 215 0.97 -9.51 35.57
C VAL A 215 2.23 -8.86 35.01
N ARG A 216 3.07 -9.62 34.28
CA ARG A 216 4.25 -9.04 33.60
C ARG A 216 3.89 -8.01 32.54
N ILE A 217 2.81 -8.24 31.79
CA ILE A 217 2.39 -7.39 30.65
C ILE A 217 1.53 -6.20 31.11
N PHE A 218 0.60 -6.43 32.04
CA PHE A 218 -0.40 -5.42 32.44
C PHE A 218 -0.16 -4.83 33.84
N GLY A 219 0.80 -5.35 34.61
CA GLY A 219 1.06 -4.93 35.99
C GLY A 219 0.16 -5.61 37.03
N ILE A 220 0.61 -5.66 38.29
CA ILE A 220 -0.11 -6.35 39.37
C ILE A 220 -1.40 -5.67 39.79
N ASP A 221 -1.43 -4.34 39.77
CA ASP A 221 -2.56 -3.52 40.24
C ASP A 221 -3.63 -3.26 39.17
N SER A 222 -3.46 -3.80 37.96
CA SER A 222 -4.44 -3.63 36.90
C SER A 222 -5.62 -4.61 37.04
N PHE A 223 -6.76 -4.24 36.47
CA PHE A 223 -8.01 -5.01 36.55
C PHE A 223 -8.78 -4.97 35.22
N GLY A 224 -9.61 -6.00 34.98
CA GLY A 224 -10.43 -6.14 33.77
C GLY A 224 -10.24 -7.50 33.09
N THR A 225 -10.76 -7.66 31.88
CA THR A 225 -10.63 -8.91 31.13
C THR A 225 -9.39 -8.89 30.25
N ALA A 226 -8.42 -9.75 30.56
CA ALA A 226 -7.25 -10.01 29.73
C ALA A 226 -7.57 -11.09 28.70
N VAL A 227 -6.93 -10.99 27.54
CA VAL A 227 -7.08 -11.96 26.46
C VAL A 227 -5.73 -12.56 26.12
N ALA A 228 -5.69 -13.88 25.94
CA ALA A 228 -4.54 -14.58 25.38
C ALA A 228 -4.96 -15.34 24.12
N LYS A 229 -4.14 -15.30 23.08
CA LYS A 229 -4.37 -15.98 21.80
C LYS A 229 -3.19 -16.88 21.44
N SER A 230 -3.51 -18.07 20.94
CA SER A 230 -2.55 -19.04 20.43
C SER A 230 -3.21 -19.88 19.33
N ASN A 231 -2.44 -20.79 18.73
CA ASN A 231 -2.90 -21.76 17.75
C ASN A 231 -2.23 -23.10 18.02
N PHE A 232 -2.85 -24.18 17.58
CA PHE A 232 -2.22 -25.50 17.49
C PHE A 232 -2.70 -26.23 16.24
N PHE A 233 -1.92 -27.23 15.82
CA PHE A 233 -2.34 -28.18 14.79
C PHE A 233 -2.69 -29.50 15.47
N HIS A 234 -3.90 -30.00 15.18
CA HIS A 234 -4.32 -31.34 15.57
C HIS A 234 -4.09 -32.29 14.40
N ALA A 235 -3.21 -33.28 14.58
CA ALA A 235 -2.85 -34.21 13.51
C ALA A 235 -3.91 -35.30 13.31
N ASP A 236 -4.67 -35.62 14.35
CA ASP A 236 -5.63 -36.71 14.38
C ASP A 236 -7.07 -36.19 14.37
N SER A 237 -8.04 -37.10 14.14
CA SER A 237 -9.46 -36.81 14.34
C SER A 237 -9.92 -37.53 15.61
N SER A 238 -9.62 -36.94 16.75
CA SER A 238 -9.74 -37.57 18.07
C SER A 238 -10.10 -36.55 19.15
N LYS A 239 -10.34 -37.06 20.36
CA LYS A 239 -10.66 -36.23 21.50
C LYS A 239 -9.41 -35.51 22.01
N ILE A 240 -9.55 -34.23 22.33
CA ILE A 240 -8.54 -33.41 22.98
C ILE A 240 -9.00 -33.11 24.41
N LEU A 241 -8.08 -33.26 25.35
CA LEU A 241 -8.24 -32.88 26.75
C LEU A 241 -7.65 -31.48 26.97
N ILE A 242 -8.51 -30.54 27.34
CA ILE A 242 -8.13 -29.23 27.85
C ILE A 242 -7.96 -29.37 29.36
N LYS A 243 -6.75 -29.13 29.87
CA LYS A 243 -6.43 -29.22 31.29
C LYS A 243 -5.71 -27.98 31.77
N GLY A 244 -6.09 -27.45 32.92
CA GLY A 244 -5.43 -26.27 33.46
C GLY A 244 -5.81 -25.94 34.89
N SER A 245 -5.31 -24.81 35.36
CA SER A 245 -5.69 -24.18 36.61
C SER A 245 -5.73 -22.67 36.47
N THR A 246 -6.64 -22.02 37.18
CA THR A 246 -6.74 -20.56 37.25
C THR A 246 -7.18 -20.14 38.65
N LYS A 247 -6.78 -18.95 39.10
CA LYS A 247 -7.28 -18.32 40.34
C LYS A 247 -8.45 -17.37 40.08
N SER A 248 -8.72 -17.07 38.82
CA SER A 248 -9.76 -16.12 38.39
C SER A 248 -10.62 -16.70 37.26
N PRO A 249 -11.83 -16.16 37.02
CA PRO A 249 -12.70 -16.63 35.95
C PRO A 249 -12.00 -16.71 34.59
N LEU A 250 -12.18 -17.83 33.90
CA LEU A 250 -11.57 -18.16 32.61
C LEU A 250 -12.62 -18.72 31.66
N LYS A 251 -12.61 -18.24 30.42
CA LYS A 251 -13.33 -18.81 29.28
C LYS A 251 -12.35 -19.20 28.19
N VAL A 252 -12.55 -20.39 27.62
CA VAL A 252 -11.69 -20.96 26.57
C VAL A 252 -12.52 -21.15 25.31
N TYR A 253 -12.11 -20.48 24.24
CA TYR A 253 -12.71 -20.57 22.92
C TYR A 253 -11.77 -21.27 21.95
N ILE A 254 -12.31 -22.16 21.12
CA ILE A 254 -11.61 -22.79 20.00
C ILE A 254 -12.41 -22.53 18.72
N ASN A 255 -11.78 -21.92 17.71
CA ASN A 255 -12.43 -21.49 16.47
C ASN A 255 -13.77 -20.74 16.73
N GLN A 256 -13.75 -19.82 17.70
CA GLN A 256 -14.89 -18.99 18.15
C GLN A 256 -15.96 -19.71 19.00
N GLU A 257 -15.90 -21.02 19.15
CA GLU A 257 -16.83 -21.79 19.99
C GLU A 257 -16.35 -21.85 21.44
N LEU A 258 -17.24 -21.62 22.39
CA LEU A 258 -16.94 -21.74 23.82
C LEU A 258 -16.84 -23.21 24.22
N CYS A 259 -15.64 -23.67 24.59
CA CYS A 259 -15.38 -25.08 24.90
C CYS A 259 -15.31 -25.36 26.40
N CYS A 260 -14.77 -24.42 27.19
CA CYS A 260 -14.54 -24.61 28.62
C CYS A 260 -14.71 -23.29 29.38
N GLU A 261 -15.28 -23.38 30.59
CA GLU A 261 -15.38 -22.28 31.55
C GLU A 261 -14.90 -22.78 32.91
N SER A 262 -14.19 -21.93 33.65
CA SER A 262 -13.75 -22.21 35.02
C SER A 262 -13.83 -20.93 35.85
N THR A 263 -14.32 -21.02 37.08
CA THR A 263 -14.39 -19.86 38.00
C THR A 263 -13.10 -19.72 38.82
N SER A 264 -12.55 -20.84 39.29
CA SER A 264 -11.25 -20.94 39.95
C SER A 264 -10.87 -22.42 40.14
N GLY A 265 -9.60 -22.70 40.42
CA GLY A 265 -9.06 -24.03 40.67
C GLY A 265 -8.66 -24.77 39.40
N ALA A 266 -8.41 -26.08 39.55
CA ALA A 266 -8.06 -26.97 38.45
C ALA A 266 -9.32 -27.36 37.67
N PHE A 267 -9.18 -27.51 36.35
CA PHE A 267 -10.27 -27.90 35.45
C PHE A 267 -9.76 -28.85 34.36
N GLU A 268 -10.65 -29.72 33.90
CA GLU A 268 -10.42 -30.65 32.81
C GLU A 268 -11.68 -30.74 31.95
N LYS A 269 -11.52 -30.65 30.62
CA LYS A 269 -12.63 -30.71 29.66
C LYS A 269 -12.19 -31.44 28.41
N GLU A 270 -12.96 -32.45 28.03
CA GLU A 270 -12.75 -33.21 26.79
C GLU A 270 -13.64 -32.66 25.67
N ILE A 271 -13.06 -32.49 24.48
CA ILE A 271 -13.76 -32.06 23.26
C ILE A 271 -13.33 -32.92 22.08
N LEU A 272 -14.20 -33.09 21.08
CA LEU A 272 -13.86 -33.79 19.84
C LEU A 272 -13.43 -32.78 18.78
N LEU A 273 -12.23 -32.93 18.24
CA LEU A 273 -11.72 -32.11 17.15
C LEU A 273 -11.26 -33.01 16.00
N TYR A 274 -11.46 -32.53 14.76
CA TYR A 274 -10.97 -33.19 13.57
C TYR A 274 -9.54 -32.76 13.24
N ARG A 275 -8.87 -33.46 12.34
CA ARG A 275 -7.56 -33.03 11.85
C ARG A 275 -7.63 -31.61 11.27
N GLY A 276 -6.76 -30.71 11.72
CA GLY A 276 -6.72 -29.33 11.24
C GLY A 276 -6.00 -28.36 12.17
N SER A 277 -5.94 -27.10 11.75
CA SER A 277 -5.41 -26.00 12.57
C SER A 277 -6.54 -25.35 13.36
N TYR A 278 -6.26 -25.06 14.63
CA TYR A 278 -7.21 -24.48 15.56
C TYR A 278 -6.64 -23.23 16.19
N GLN A 279 -7.46 -22.19 16.26
CA GLN A 279 -7.16 -20.99 17.00
C GLN A 279 -7.78 -21.08 18.39
N VAL A 280 -7.01 -20.69 19.40
CA VAL A 280 -7.41 -20.65 20.80
C VAL A 280 -7.45 -19.22 21.29
N ILE A 281 -8.55 -18.83 21.91
CA ILE A 281 -8.70 -17.54 22.61
C ILE A 281 -9.11 -17.80 24.05
N LEU A 282 -8.36 -17.23 24.98
CA LEU A 282 -8.66 -17.25 26.41
C LEU A 282 -9.14 -15.88 26.84
N LEU A 283 -10.27 -15.82 27.54
CA LEU A 283 -10.68 -14.62 28.28
C LEU A 283 -10.48 -14.89 29.76
N CYS A 284 -9.62 -14.11 30.42
CA CYS A 284 -9.30 -14.27 31.83
C CYS A 284 -9.59 -12.96 32.57
N GLU A 285 -10.43 -13.02 33.60
CA GLU A 285 -10.67 -11.87 34.47
C GLU A 285 -9.46 -11.66 35.39
N LYS A 286 -8.91 -10.45 35.40
CA LYS A 286 -7.83 -10.05 36.29
C LYS A 286 -8.35 -9.11 37.37
N GLU A 287 -8.01 -9.42 38.61
CA GLU A 287 -8.22 -8.56 39.78
C GLU A 287 -6.94 -7.79 40.13
N ALA A 288 -7.12 -6.59 40.68
CA ALA A 288 -6.02 -5.76 41.17
C ALA A 288 -5.36 -6.40 42.41
N GLY A 289 -4.02 -6.36 42.48
CA GLY A 289 -3.25 -6.90 43.60
C GLY A 289 -3.13 -8.43 43.63
N GLN A 290 -3.68 -9.14 42.64
CA GLN A 290 -3.67 -10.59 42.56
C GLN A 290 -3.05 -11.11 41.27
N GLU A 291 -2.36 -12.25 41.38
CA GLU A 291 -1.96 -13.05 40.22
C GLU A 291 -3.10 -13.98 39.80
N THR A 292 -3.39 -14.03 38.51
CA THR A 292 -4.43 -14.94 37.97
C THR A 292 -4.02 -16.42 38.03
N GLY A 293 -2.72 -16.73 38.13
CA GLY A 293 -2.23 -18.11 38.24
C GLY A 293 -2.63 -19.03 37.07
N LEU A 294 -2.79 -18.48 35.86
CA LEU A 294 -3.24 -19.22 34.68
C LEU A 294 -2.17 -20.22 34.19
N ASN A 295 -2.56 -21.49 34.12
CA ASN A 295 -1.83 -22.54 33.41
C ASN A 295 -2.84 -23.36 32.61
N ILE A 296 -2.59 -23.59 31.32
CA ILE A 296 -3.48 -24.37 30.47
C ILE A 296 -2.66 -25.16 29.46
N LYS A 297 -3.08 -26.40 29.20
CA LYS A 297 -2.50 -27.32 28.23
C LYS A 297 -3.60 -28.00 27.44
N PHE A 298 -3.28 -28.30 26.18
CA PHE A 298 -4.12 -29.07 25.28
C PHE A 298 -3.41 -30.39 25.02
N GLN A 299 -4.11 -31.51 25.21
CA GLN A 299 -3.52 -32.84 25.11
C GLN A 299 -4.34 -33.73 24.18
N ASP A 300 -3.67 -34.50 23.34
CA ASP A 300 -4.25 -35.61 22.59
C ASP A 300 -3.68 -36.95 23.09
N ALA A 301 -3.94 -38.05 22.36
CA ALA A 301 -3.40 -39.36 22.70
C ALA A 301 -1.85 -39.43 22.63
N GLY A 302 -1.22 -38.53 21.86
CA GLY A 302 0.23 -38.42 21.69
C GLY A 302 0.92 -37.53 22.74
N GLY A 303 0.17 -36.77 23.54
CA GLY A 303 0.69 -35.95 24.63
C GLY A 303 0.26 -34.49 24.54
N ASN A 304 1.12 -33.55 24.95
CA ASN A 304 0.81 -32.12 24.86
C ASN A 304 0.93 -31.65 23.40
N LEU A 305 -0.10 -30.95 22.92
CA LEU A 305 -0.08 -30.26 21.65
C LEU A 305 0.83 -29.03 21.73
N SER A 306 1.66 -28.85 20.71
CA SER A 306 2.54 -27.68 20.60
C SER A 306 1.73 -26.45 20.19
N LEU A 307 1.77 -25.43 21.04
CA LEU A 307 1.14 -24.15 20.81
C LEU A 307 2.08 -23.19 20.08
N TYR A 308 1.53 -22.29 19.28
CA TYR A 308 2.30 -21.25 18.61
C TYR A 308 1.45 -19.99 18.35
N SER A 309 2.10 -18.82 18.48
CA SER A 309 1.43 -17.52 18.31
C SER A 309 1.17 -17.14 16.85
N GLY A 310 2.02 -17.61 15.93
CA GLY A 310 2.02 -17.19 14.52
C GLY A 310 2.71 -15.84 14.28
N VAL A 311 3.42 -15.30 15.28
CA VAL A 311 4.16 -14.04 15.17
C VAL A 311 5.63 -14.32 14.83
N LYS A 312 6.12 -13.77 13.71
CA LYS A 312 7.52 -13.90 13.31
C LYS A 312 8.44 -13.16 14.29
N GLY A 313 9.60 -13.74 14.57
CA GLY A 313 10.56 -13.22 15.55
C GLY A 313 10.18 -13.47 17.02
N TYR A 314 9.14 -14.27 17.30
CA TYR A 314 8.69 -14.60 18.65
C TYR A 314 8.49 -16.11 18.82
N GLU A 315 9.21 -16.71 19.77
CA GLU A 315 9.13 -18.14 20.07
C GLU A 315 8.05 -18.49 21.10
N GLY A 316 7.43 -17.49 21.73
CA GLY A 316 6.41 -17.74 22.76
C GLY A 316 5.10 -18.30 22.19
N GLU A 317 4.48 -19.17 22.98
CA GLU A 317 3.24 -19.86 22.62
C GLU A 317 2.02 -18.92 22.54
N TRP A 318 2.03 -17.84 23.31
CA TRP A 318 0.88 -16.96 23.52
C TRP A 318 1.20 -15.49 23.26
N ILE A 319 0.22 -14.78 22.71
CA ILE A 319 0.17 -13.31 22.63
C ILE A 319 -1.04 -12.79 23.40
N TYR A 320 -0.99 -11.53 23.83
CA TYR A 320 -1.89 -11.00 24.84
C TYR A 320 -2.45 -9.63 24.47
N THR A 321 -3.70 -9.35 24.84
CA THR A 321 -4.31 -8.02 24.69
C THR A 321 -5.34 -7.75 25.81
N GLY A 322 -5.91 -6.54 25.85
CA GLY A 322 -6.72 -6.03 26.95
C GLY A 322 -5.97 -4.96 27.78
N LEU A 323 -6.43 -4.59 28.97
CA LEU A 323 -7.55 -5.14 29.76
C LEU A 323 -8.90 -4.51 29.38
N PHE A 324 -9.85 -5.34 28.97
CA PHE A 324 -11.19 -4.89 28.62
C PHE A 324 -12.04 -4.60 29.86
N GLY A 325 -12.94 -3.63 29.74
CA GLY A 325 -13.96 -3.37 30.75
C GLY A 325 -15.07 -4.40 30.70
N LYS A 326 -16.32 -3.95 30.91
CA LYS A 326 -17.50 -4.83 30.80
C LYS A 326 -17.77 -5.30 29.37
N GLU A 327 -17.41 -4.48 28.38
CA GLU A 327 -17.58 -4.80 26.97
C GLU A 327 -16.26 -5.38 26.43
N VAL A 328 -16.27 -6.68 26.16
CA VAL A 328 -15.15 -7.40 25.53
C VAL A 328 -15.44 -7.50 24.03
N PRO A 329 -14.45 -7.28 23.13
CA PRO A 329 -14.63 -7.47 21.70
C PRO A 329 -15.17 -8.87 21.37
N LYS A 330 -15.91 -8.97 20.27
CA LYS A 330 -16.45 -10.27 19.83
C LYS A 330 -15.29 -11.20 19.47
N ILE A 331 -15.45 -12.50 19.69
CA ILE A 331 -14.37 -13.48 19.52
C ILE A 331 -13.79 -13.48 18.10
N HIS A 332 -14.61 -13.31 17.04
CA HIS A 332 -14.09 -13.17 15.68
C HIS A 332 -13.19 -11.94 15.49
N GLN A 333 -13.49 -10.81 16.14
CA GLN A 333 -12.66 -9.59 16.04
C GLN A 333 -11.30 -9.77 16.74
N LEU A 334 -11.25 -10.63 17.76
CA LEU A 334 -10.00 -11.04 18.41
C LEU A 334 -9.22 -12.06 17.57
N ALA A 335 -9.91 -12.84 16.74
CA ALA A 335 -9.31 -13.86 15.88
C ALA A 335 -8.48 -13.27 14.74
N ASP A 336 -9.00 -12.22 14.10
CA ASP A 336 -8.46 -11.66 12.85
C ASP A 336 -7.25 -10.73 13.07
N MET A 337 -7.09 -10.18 14.28
CA MET A 337 -5.98 -9.30 14.67
C MET A 337 -5.78 -8.07 13.75
N ASP A 338 -6.78 -7.68 12.96
CA ASP A 338 -6.74 -6.51 12.07
C ASP A 338 -7.25 -5.23 12.76
N LYS A 339 -7.78 -5.35 13.98
CA LYS A 339 -8.37 -4.24 14.74
C LYS A 339 -7.54 -3.80 15.95
N VAL A 340 -7.69 -2.53 16.26
CA VAL A 340 -7.33 -1.94 17.56
C VAL A 340 -8.54 -2.02 18.48
N TYR A 341 -8.30 -2.23 19.76
CA TYR A 341 -9.40 -2.44 20.71
C TYR A 341 -9.46 -1.31 21.74
N PRO A 342 -10.65 -0.74 22.01
CA PRO A 342 -10.82 0.19 23.11
C PRO A 342 -10.74 -0.55 24.45
N THR A 343 -10.02 0.01 25.41
CA THR A 343 -9.88 -0.54 26.77
C THR A 343 -10.13 0.52 27.84
N LEU A 344 -10.11 0.10 29.11
CA LEU A 344 -10.17 1.00 30.26
C LEU A 344 -9.06 2.06 30.28
N ASN A 345 -7.92 1.77 29.66
CA ASN A 345 -6.72 2.60 29.70
C ASN A 345 -6.34 3.16 28.31
N GLY A 346 -7.32 3.28 27.41
CA GLY A 346 -7.12 3.73 26.03
C GLY A 346 -7.08 2.59 25.01
N ALA A 347 -6.60 2.87 23.81
CA ALA A 347 -6.51 1.87 22.75
C ALA A 347 -5.39 0.85 23.03
N CYS A 348 -5.66 -0.44 22.80
CA CYS A 348 -4.65 -1.50 22.89
C CYS A 348 -4.61 -2.35 21.63
N TYR A 349 -3.46 -3.02 21.45
CA TYR A 349 -3.25 -4.06 20.46
C TYR A 349 -2.54 -5.26 21.10
N TRP A 350 -2.17 -6.26 20.29
CA TRP A 350 -1.51 -7.48 20.74
C TRP A 350 -0.06 -7.25 21.17
N LYS A 351 0.31 -7.85 22.31
CA LYS A 351 1.65 -7.83 22.91
C LYS A 351 2.21 -9.24 23.06
N ALA A 352 3.52 -9.35 23.09
CA ALA A 352 4.22 -10.55 23.51
C ALA A 352 4.55 -10.48 24.99
N ASP A 353 4.84 -11.63 25.59
CA ASP A 353 5.26 -11.74 27.00
C ASP A 353 6.76 -11.48 27.15
N LEU A 354 7.16 -10.29 26.72
CA LEU A 354 8.51 -9.75 26.75
C LEU A 354 8.42 -8.25 27.07
N ALA A 355 9.44 -7.71 27.74
CA ALA A 355 9.49 -6.27 28.03
C ALA A 355 9.45 -5.46 26.72
N ASP A 356 8.65 -4.39 26.69
CA ASP A 356 8.50 -3.45 25.56
C ASP A 356 8.06 -4.06 24.23
N ALA A 357 7.61 -5.32 24.21
CA ALA A 357 7.36 -6.06 23.00
C ALA A 357 5.91 -5.95 22.51
N CYS A 358 5.75 -5.55 21.25
CA CYS A 358 4.46 -5.44 20.58
C CYS A 358 4.43 -6.36 19.35
N VAL A 359 3.24 -6.86 19.04
CA VAL A 359 2.96 -7.47 17.73
C VAL A 359 2.63 -6.35 16.76
N ARG A 360 3.16 -6.41 15.54
CA ARG A 360 2.89 -5.43 14.49
C ARG A 360 2.50 -6.08 13.16
N ILE A 361 1.66 -5.41 12.37
CA ILE A 361 1.19 -5.87 11.06
C ILE A 361 2.09 -5.28 9.95
N PHE A 362 2.49 -6.11 8.98
CA PHE A 362 3.30 -5.71 7.83
C PHE A 362 2.73 -6.19 6.49
N ALA A 363 2.73 -5.28 5.49
CA ALA A 363 2.38 -5.57 4.10
C ALA A 363 3.64 -5.93 3.29
N GLU A 364 3.93 -7.22 3.17
CA GLU A 364 5.19 -7.71 2.57
C GLU A 364 5.12 -8.04 1.09
N GLN A 365 3.92 -8.26 0.54
CA GLN A 365 3.76 -8.53 -0.90
C GLN A 365 4.19 -7.31 -1.72
N GLU A 366 4.58 -7.51 -2.98
CA GLU A 366 4.98 -6.36 -3.81
C GLU A 366 3.80 -5.41 -4.04
N LEU A 367 2.67 -5.96 -4.49
CA LEU A 367 1.45 -5.19 -4.76
C LEU A 367 0.25 -5.63 -3.93
N TYR A 368 0.03 -6.91 -3.63
CA TYR A 368 -1.21 -7.34 -2.93
C TYR A 368 -1.31 -6.77 -1.50
N GLY A 369 -2.49 -6.29 -1.10
CA GLY A 369 -2.73 -5.74 0.23
C GLY A 369 -2.02 -4.41 0.54
N LYS A 370 -1.58 -3.65 -0.49
CA LYS A 370 -0.94 -2.34 -0.32
C LYS A 370 -1.81 -1.18 -0.79
N TRP A 371 -1.93 -0.16 0.06
CA TRP A 371 -2.51 1.11 -0.33
C TRP A 371 -1.55 1.93 -1.20
N THR A 372 -1.79 1.96 -2.51
CA THR A 372 -1.09 2.85 -3.45
C THR A 372 -2.01 3.28 -4.58
N TYR A 373 -1.88 4.50 -5.11
CA TYR A 373 -2.72 4.91 -6.24
C TYR A 373 -2.63 3.98 -7.47
N PRO A 374 -1.46 3.41 -7.86
CA PRO A 374 -1.41 2.50 -9.00
C PRO A 374 -2.17 1.19 -8.75
N CYS A 375 -2.18 0.69 -7.51
CA CYS A 375 -3.03 -0.43 -7.13
C CYS A 375 -4.52 -0.04 -7.24
N GLY A 376 -4.90 1.16 -6.79
CA GLY A 376 -6.28 1.67 -6.93
C GLY A 376 -6.77 1.66 -8.38
N VAL A 377 -5.93 2.14 -9.30
CA VAL A 377 -6.17 2.06 -10.76
C VAL A 377 -6.37 0.62 -11.23
N THR A 378 -5.46 -0.27 -10.83
CA THR A 378 -5.50 -1.68 -11.25
C THR A 378 -6.76 -2.40 -10.77
N LEU A 379 -7.09 -2.23 -9.50
CA LEU A 379 -8.25 -2.85 -8.88
C LEU A 379 -9.56 -2.29 -9.44
N TYR A 380 -9.62 -0.99 -9.78
CA TYR A 380 -10.77 -0.41 -10.47
C TYR A 380 -11.03 -1.06 -11.85
N GLY A 381 -9.97 -1.23 -12.65
CA GLY A 381 -10.08 -1.90 -13.96
C GLY A 381 -10.52 -3.36 -13.85
N LEU A 382 -9.93 -4.11 -12.91
CA LEU A 382 -10.32 -5.50 -12.61
C LEU A 382 -11.77 -5.60 -12.12
N HIS A 383 -12.20 -4.68 -11.26
CA HIS A 383 -13.57 -4.64 -10.76
C HIS A 383 -14.57 -4.46 -11.90
N LYS A 384 -14.36 -3.46 -12.77
CA LYS A 384 -15.27 -3.18 -13.90
C LYS A 384 -15.28 -4.32 -14.93
N ALA A 385 -14.12 -4.90 -15.22
CA ALA A 385 -14.05 -6.08 -16.10
C ALA A 385 -14.73 -7.30 -15.46
N GLY A 386 -14.61 -7.48 -14.15
CA GLY A 386 -15.27 -8.55 -13.40
C GLY A 386 -16.79 -8.44 -13.42
N GLU A 387 -17.33 -7.23 -13.25
CA GLU A 387 -18.77 -6.93 -13.37
C GLU A 387 -19.25 -7.25 -14.79
N TYR A 388 -18.56 -6.74 -15.81
CA TYR A 388 -19.00 -6.85 -17.20
C TYR A 388 -18.87 -8.27 -17.76
N LEU A 389 -17.76 -8.96 -17.48
CA LEU A 389 -17.50 -10.30 -18.00
C LEU A 389 -18.10 -11.43 -17.14
N ASN A 390 -18.80 -11.08 -16.04
CA ASN A 390 -19.36 -12.00 -15.05
C ASN A 390 -18.29 -12.95 -14.45
N ARG A 391 -17.20 -12.38 -13.92
CA ARG A 391 -16.09 -13.13 -13.29
C ARG A 391 -16.12 -13.00 -11.77
N PRO A 392 -16.85 -13.89 -11.05
CA PRO A 392 -16.98 -13.80 -9.59
C PRO A 392 -15.64 -13.94 -8.86
N ASP A 393 -14.71 -14.72 -9.42
CA ASP A 393 -13.37 -14.91 -8.89
C ASP A 393 -12.51 -13.63 -8.92
N TRP A 394 -12.67 -12.80 -9.95
CA TRP A 394 -12.03 -11.48 -9.98
C TRP A 394 -12.66 -10.50 -9.00
N LEU A 395 -13.98 -10.56 -8.86
CA LEU A 395 -14.73 -9.72 -7.93
C LEU A 395 -14.41 -10.06 -6.48
N GLU A 396 -14.25 -11.34 -6.16
CA GLU A 396 -13.79 -11.81 -4.86
C GLU A 396 -12.36 -11.34 -4.58
N TYR A 397 -11.46 -11.43 -5.57
CA TYR A 397 -10.09 -10.92 -5.44
C TYR A 397 -10.04 -9.44 -5.07
N VAL A 398 -10.75 -8.58 -5.81
CA VAL A 398 -10.75 -7.14 -5.53
C VAL A 398 -11.51 -6.81 -4.25
N GLN A 399 -12.57 -7.54 -3.92
CA GLN A 399 -13.33 -7.33 -2.68
C GLN A 399 -12.49 -7.64 -1.46
N GLU A 400 -11.75 -8.75 -1.47
CA GLU A 400 -10.87 -9.12 -0.35
C GLU A 400 -9.72 -8.13 -0.22
N TYR A 401 -9.16 -7.64 -1.33
CA TYR A 401 -8.14 -6.59 -1.29
C TYR A 401 -8.69 -5.34 -0.60
N ALA A 402 -9.85 -4.84 -1.05
CA ALA A 402 -10.51 -3.68 -0.44
C ALA A 402 -10.78 -3.90 1.05
N ARG A 403 -11.25 -5.10 1.42
CA ARG A 403 -11.54 -5.46 2.80
C ARG A 403 -10.29 -5.39 3.67
N MET A 404 -9.22 -6.05 3.23
CA MET A 404 -7.96 -6.13 3.95
C MET A 404 -7.39 -4.74 4.23
N THR A 405 -7.27 -3.88 3.21
CA THR A 405 -6.73 -2.53 3.40
C THR A 405 -7.64 -1.65 4.28
N ALA A 406 -8.97 -1.69 4.06
CA ALA A 406 -9.87 -0.88 4.88
C ALA A 406 -9.85 -1.30 6.37
N SER A 407 -9.76 -2.61 6.64
CA SER A 407 -9.81 -3.15 8.00
C SER A 407 -8.64 -2.72 8.89
N VAL A 408 -7.46 -2.49 8.32
CA VAL A 408 -6.24 -2.19 9.09
C VAL A 408 -5.95 -0.70 9.22
N TYR A 409 -6.76 0.20 8.67
CA TYR A 409 -6.50 1.64 8.71
C TYR A 409 -6.40 2.19 10.16
N GLU A 410 -7.34 1.82 11.03
CA GLU A 410 -7.30 2.23 12.44
C GLU A 410 -6.06 1.68 13.15
N TYR A 411 -5.68 0.44 12.83
CA TYR A 411 -4.44 -0.16 13.30
C TYR A 411 -3.21 0.60 12.79
N ALA A 412 -3.15 0.96 11.51
CA ALA A 412 -2.04 1.69 10.94
C ALA A 412 -1.86 3.05 11.63
N MET A 413 -2.95 3.76 11.91
CA MET A 413 -2.92 5.00 12.68
C MET A 413 -2.43 4.78 14.11
N TYR A 414 -2.91 3.73 14.80
CA TYR A 414 -2.40 3.35 16.13
C TYR A 414 -0.90 3.03 16.11
N ASP A 415 -0.46 2.18 15.18
CA ASP A 415 0.93 1.76 15.01
C ASP A 415 1.84 2.97 14.75
N LYS A 416 1.38 3.93 13.94
CA LYS A 416 2.06 5.22 13.73
C LYS A 416 2.21 6.02 15.02
N THR A 417 1.26 5.97 15.96
CA THR A 417 1.40 6.68 17.25
C THR A 417 2.43 6.04 18.18
N ILE A 418 2.56 4.70 18.15
CA ILE A 418 3.44 3.95 19.05
C ILE A 418 4.86 3.87 18.49
N PHE A 419 4.99 3.53 17.21
CA PHE A 419 6.28 3.28 16.55
C PHE A 419 6.74 4.44 15.66
N GLY A 420 5.93 5.50 15.53
CA GLY A 420 6.17 6.67 14.68
C GLY A 420 5.99 6.42 13.18
N TYR A 421 6.03 5.15 12.74
CA TYR A 421 5.90 4.76 11.34
C TYR A 421 5.18 3.42 11.18
N PRO A 422 4.05 3.35 10.45
CA PRO A 422 3.21 2.17 10.37
C PRO A 422 3.79 1.08 9.45
N GLY A 423 3.50 -0.20 9.76
CA GLY A 423 3.90 -1.35 8.94
C GLY A 423 2.99 -1.68 7.73
N VAL A 424 1.81 -1.05 7.68
CA VAL A 424 0.81 -1.19 6.61
C VAL A 424 0.24 0.18 6.27
N ASP A 425 -0.39 0.29 5.09
CA ASP A 425 -1.15 1.49 4.69
C ASP A 425 -0.40 2.81 4.83
N THR A 426 0.91 2.77 4.60
CA THR A 426 1.81 3.90 4.82
C THR A 426 1.34 5.16 4.12
N GLN A 427 0.90 5.09 2.84
CA GLN A 427 0.48 6.29 2.10
C GLN A 427 -0.73 6.99 2.73
N ILE A 428 -1.81 6.26 3.00
CA ILE A 428 -3.04 6.83 3.56
C ILE A 428 -2.88 7.32 5.01
N CYS A 429 -1.84 6.87 5.72
CA CYS A 429 -1.46 7.42 7.02
C CYS A 429 -0.71 8.76 6.93
N TRP A 430 -0.22 9.17 5.75
CA TRP A 430 0.32 10.50 5.46
C TRP A 430 -0.54 11.16 4.38
N LEU A 431 -1.69 11.69 4.77
CA LEU A 431 -2.52 12.47 3.87
C LEU A 431 -1.91 13.86 3.65
N GLU A 432 -1.01 13.97 2.67
CA GLU A 432 -0.37 15.23 2.26
C GLU A 432 -0.78 15.63 0.85
N GLU A 433 -0.93 14.67 -0.06
CA GLU A 433 -1.27 14.89 -1.46
C GLU A 433 -2.43 13.98 -1.92
N LEU A 434 -3.08 14.35 -3.04
CA LEU A 434 -4.18 13.57 -3.59
C LEU A 434 -3.75 12.15 -4.03
N ASP A 435 -2.48 11.98 -4.41
CA ASP A 435 -1.88 10.68 -4.77
C ASP A 435 -1.98 9.67 -3.60
N ASP A 436 -2.05 10.14 -2.35
CA ASP A 436 -2.03 9.31 -1.14
C ASP A 436 -3.35 8.59 -0.90
N CYS A 437 -4.45 9.04 -1.51
CA CYS A 437 -5.79 8.56 -1.20
C CYS A 437 -6.74 8.43 -2.40
N GLY A 438 -6.56 9.28 -3.41
CA GLY A 438 -7.56 9.54 -4.45
C GLY A 438 -8.02 8.32 -5.22
N SER A 439 -7.10 7.73 -5.97
CA SER A 439 -7.40 6.59 -6.84
C SER A 439 -7.85 5.36 -6.05
N PHE A 440 -7.16 5.05 -4.95
CA PHE A 440 -7.49 3.87 -4.14
C PHE A 440 -8.82 4.05 -3.41
N GLY A 441 -9.07 5.22 -2.81
CA GLY A 441 -10.36 5.55 -2.21
C GLY A 441 -11.50 5.50 -3.22
N SER A 442 -11.24 5.94 -4.46
CA SER A 442 -12.21 5.84 -5.56
C SER A 442 -12.55 4.37 -5.88
N PHE A 443 -11.55 3.49 -5.95
CA PHE A 443 -11.77 2.04 -6.09
C PHE A 443 -12.53 1.46 -4.87
N LEU A 444 -12.16 1.87 -3.66
CA LEU A 444 -12.78 1.40 -2.43
C LEU A 444 -14.30 1.67 -2.43
N LEU A 445 -14.73 2.82 -2.97
CA LEU A 445 -16.15 3.16 -3.11
C LEU A 445 -16.90 2.26 -4.11
N GLU A 446 -16.24 1.77 -5.17
CA GLU A 446 -16.85 0.79 -6.10
C GLU A 446 -17.02 -0.58 -5.41
N ALA A 447 -16.01 -1.03 -4.67
CA ALA A 447 -16.11 -2.24 -3.86
C ALA A 447 -17.22 -2.13 -2.81
N GLN A 448 -17.31 -0.97 -2.14
CA GLN A 448 -18.34 -0.67 -1.14
C GLN A 448 -19.76 -0.78 -1.68
N ARG A 449 -19.99 -0.38 -2.93
CA ARG A 449 -21.30 -0.47 -3.58
C ARG A 449 -21.78 -1.92 -3.71
N ARG A 450 -20.84 -2.86 -3.86
CA ARG A 450 -21.13 -4.28 -4.02
C ARG A 450 -21.30 -4.99 -2.67
N HIS A 451 -20.35 -4.76 -1.75
CA HIS A 451 -20.35 -5.34 -0.41
C HIS A 451 -20.02 -4.26 0.61
N PRO A 452 -21.05 -3.65 1.23
CA PRO A 452 -20.85 -2.60 2.22
C PRO A 452 -20.03 -3.07 3.42
N MET A 453 -19.03 -2.27 3.78
CA MET A 453 -18.19 -2.42 4.96
C MET A 453 -18.18 -1.13 5.78
N GLU A 454 -18.23 -1.25 7.10
CA GLU A 454 -18.21 -0.09 8.00
C GLU A 454 -16.86 0.65 7.93
N GLU A 455 -15.76 -0.12 7.92
CA GLU A 455 -14.39 0.39 7.86
C GLU A 455 -14.12 1.15 6.56
N ALA A 456 -14.63 0.64 5.43
CA ALA A 456 -14.49 1.32 4.15
C ALA A 456 -15.29 2.64 4.10
N SER A 457 -16.49 2.66 4.70
CA SER A 457 -17.27 3.89 4.84
C SER A 457 -16.58 4.92 5.73
N ALA A 458 -16.01 4.49 6.86
CA ALA A 458 -15.25 5.37 7.75
C ALA A 458 -14.03 5.95 7.04
N LEU A 459 -13.27 5.12 6.31
CA LEU A 459 -12.11 5.55 5.55
C LEU A 459 -12.49 6.50 4.40
N ALA A 460 -13.60 6.25 3.70
CA ALA A 460 -14.11 7.18 2.69
C ALA A 460 -14.42 8.57 3.27
N ASN A 461 -14.96 8.64 4.49
CA ASN A 461 -15.19 9.92 5.17
C ASN A 461 -13.88 10.67 5.45
N VAL A 462 -12.82 9.96 5.86
CA VAL A 462 -11.48 10.55 6.07
C VAL A 462 -10.94 11.16 4.77
N ILE A 463 -11.05 10.44 3.66
CA ILE A 463 -10.57 10.91 2.35
C ILE A 463 -11.38 12.13 1.88
N ALA A 464 -12.70 12.10 2.05
CA ALA A 464 -13.58 13.21 1.69
C ALA A 464 -13.29 14.46 2.52
N ASP A 465 -13.05 14.30 3.82
CA ASP A 465 -12.65 15.38 4.72
C ASP A 465 -11.30 15.99 4.29
N PHE A 466 -10.32 15.14 4.00
CA PHE A 466 -9.02 15.58 3.47
C PHE A 466 -9.16 16.40 2.19
N MET A 467 -9.81 15.87 1.15
CA MET A 467 -9.97 16.57 -0.14
C MET A 467 -10.73 17.90 0.02
N LYS A 468 -11.67 17.96 0.96
CA LYS A 468 -12.51 19.14 1.15
C LYS A 468 -11.80 20.24 1.95
N TYR A 469 -11.11 19.88 3.02
CA TYR A 469 -10.64 20.83 4.02
C TYR A 469 -9.13 20.90 4.19
N HIS A 470 -8.39 19.87 3.81
CA HIS A 470 -6.96 19.75 4.12
C HIS A 470 -6.04 19.74 2.89
N GLN A 471 -6.50 19.26 1.74
CA GLN A 471 -5.74 19.34 0.50
C GLN A 471 -5.38 20.80 0.21
N ARG A 472 -4.10 21.05 -0.08
CA ARG A 472 -3.59 22.38 -0.41
C ARG A 472 -4.29 22.93 -1.65
N ARG A 473 -4.62 24.22 -1.59
CA ARG A 473 -5.34 24.96 -2.63
C ARG A 473 -4.73 26.33 -2.83
N GLU A 474 -4.83 26.85 -4.06
CA GLU A 474 -4.56 28.27 -4.33
C GLU A 474 -5.78 29.15 -4.01
N LYS A 475 -5.62 30.47 -4.15
CA LYS A 475 -6.64 31.46 -3.76
C LYS A 475 -7.99 31.30 -4.45
N ASP A 476 -8.01 30.80 -5.68
CA ASP A 476 -9.25 30.52 -6.42
C ASP A 476 -9.77 29.09 -6.21
N HIS A 477 -9.27 28.42 -5.17
CA HIS A 477 -9.63 27.08 -4.70
C HIS A 477 -9.19 25.92 -5.60
N VAL A 478 -8.38 26.15 -6.64
CA VAL A 478 -7.78 25.04 -7.41
C VAL A 478 -6.84 24.23 -6.52
N PHE A 479 -6.86 22.90 -6.65
CA PHE A 479 -5.92 22.03 -5.96
C PHE A 479 -4.47 22.29 -6.39
N SER A 480 -3.57 22.24 -5.41
CA SER A 480 -2.14 22.40 -5.61
C SER A 480 -1.33 21.58 -4.61
N ARG A 481 -0.02 21.44 -4.86
CA ARG A 481 0.89 20.58 -4.09
C ARG A 481 1.83 21.38 -3.20
N HIS A 482 2.37 20.77 -2.15
CA HIS A 482 3.19 21.44 -1.13
C HIS A 482 4.51 22.04 -1.67
N ASP A 483 5.00 21.53 -2.80
CA ASP A 483 6.20 22.02 -3.49
C ASP A 483 5.95 23.26 -4.37
N ASN A 484 4.78 23.89 -4.26
CA ASN A 484 4.33 25.01 -5.09
C ASN A 484 4.18 24.66 -6.57
N SER A 485 3.77 23.43 -6.86
CA SER A 485 3.37 22.99 -8.20
C SER A 485 1.89 22.57 -8.26
N MET A 486 1.37 22.44 -9.47
CA MET A 486 0.08 21.80 -9.75
C MET A 486 0.27 20.82 -10.92
N TRP A 487 -0.36 19.65 -10.84
CA TRP A 487 -0.16 18.54 -11.78
C TRP A 487 -1.49 18.09 -12.35
N ILE A 488 -1.62 17.96 -13.67
CA ILE A 488 -2.90 17.55 -14.27
C ILE A 488 -3.40 16.17 -13.81
N ASP A 489 -2.48 15.32 -13.31
CA ASP A 489 -2.75 14.03 -12.67
C ASP A 489 -3.73 14.17 -11.49
N ASP A 490 -3.70 15.29 -10.78
CA ASP A 490 -4.58 15.61 -9.64
C ASP A 490 -6.07 15.63 -10.03
N MET A 491 -6.41 15.76 -11.32
CA MET A 491 -7.77 15.56 -11.80
C MET A 491 -8.25 14.12 -11.54
N TYR A 492 -7.42 13.12 -11.86
CA TYR A 492 -7.80 11.72 -11.65
C TYR A 492 -7.69 11.30 -10.19
N MET A 493 -6.78 11.92 -9.44
CA MET A 493 -6.66 11.66 -8.01
C MET A 493 -7.78 12.32 -7.19
N SER A 494 -8.64 13.15 -7.78
CA SER A 494 -9.74 13.81 -7.04
C SER A 494 -11.12 13.52 -7.64
N ILE A 495 -11.33 13.83 -8.92
CA ILE A 495 -12.66 13.86 -9.55
C ILE A 495 -13.39 12.50 -9.44
N PRO A 496 -12.78 11.34 -9.76
CA PRO A 496 -13.48 10.06 -9.67
C PRO A 496 -13.91 9.71 -8.24
N PHE A 497 -13.08 10.03 -7.23
CA PHE A 497 -13.45 9.85 -5.83
C PHE A 497 -14.62 10.77 -5.45
N LEU A 498 -14.53 12.06 -5.77
CA LEU A 498 -15.57 13.05 -5.47
C LEU A 498 -16.92 12.65 -6.09
N CYS A 499 -16.91 12.15 -7.33
CA CYS A 499 -18.10 11.66 -8.05
C CYS A 499 -18.73 10.47 -7.33
N ARG A 500 -17.92 9.45 -6.99
CA ARG A 500 -18.41 8.24 -6.30
C ARG A 500 -18.88 8.52 -4.89
N TYR A 501 -18.20 9.42 -4.18
CA TYR A 501 -18.58 9.82 -2.83
C TYR A 501 -19.89 10.63 -2.83
N TYR A 502 -20.11 11.47 -3.85
CA TYR A 502 -21.42 12.06 -4.12
C TYR A 502 -22.50 10.99 -4.33
N GLN A 503 -22.25 9.99 -5.19
CA GLN A 503 -23.22 8.91 -5.43
C GLN A 503 -23.54 8.10 -4.16
N LEU A 504 -22.55 7.88 -3.29
CA LEU A 504 -22.73 7.17 -2.03
C LEU A 504 -23.55 7.99 -1.01
N THR A 505 -23.30 9.29 -0.91
CA THR A 505 -23.81 10.14 0.19
C THR A 505 -24.96 11.06 -0.18
N GLY A 506 -25.18 11.32 -1.48
CA GLY A 506 -26.11 12.33 -1.99
C GLY A 506 -25.69 13.78 -1.77
N LYS A 507 -24.48 14.04 -1.23
CA LYS A 507 -24.01 15.39 -0.91
C LYS A 507 -23.52 16.13 -2.16
N GLU A 508 -24.38 16.95 -2.76
CA GLU A 508 -24.12 17.66 -4.04
C GLU A 508 -22.83 18.49 -4.07
N GLU A 509 -22.39 19.00 -2.91
CA GLU A 509 -21.15 19.76 -2.78
C GLU A 509 -19.90 19.05 -3.35
N TYR A 510 -19.84 17.71 -3.30
CA TYR A 510 -18.71 16.94 -3.86
C TYR A 510 -18.78 16.88 -5.39
N LEU A 511 -19.98 16.79 -5.98
CA LEU A 511 -20.16 16.90 -7.43
C LEU A 511 -19.82 18.30 -7.93
N MET A 512 -20.25 19.35 -7.20
CA MET A 512 -19.89 20.73 -7.51
C MET A 512 -18.37 20.97 -7.42
N GLU A 513 -17.72 20.37 -6.44
CA GLU A 513 -16.26 20.42 -6.30
C GLU A 513 -15.56 19.73 -7.47
N ALA A 514 -16.04 18.56 -7.91
CA ALA A 514 -15.50 17.87 -9.08
C ALA A 514 -15.60 18.73 -10.36
N CYS A 515 -16.75 19.38 -10.59
CA CYS A 515 -16.94 20.33 -11.69
C CYS A 515 -16.00 21.54 -11.59
N ARG A 516 -15.90 22.15 -10.39
CA ARG A 516 -15.02 23.30 -10.13
C ARG A 516 -13.57 22.96 -10.48
N GLN A 517 -13.07 21.83 -9.98
CA GLN A 517 -11.69 21.42 -10.26
C GLN A 517 -11.48 21.15 -11.75
N ALA A 518 -12.39 20.44 -12.42
CA ALA A 518 -12.27 20.21 -13.86
C ALA A 518 -12.12 21.53 -14.67
N LEU A 519 -12.92 22.54 -14.34
CA LEU A 519 -12.90 23.84 -15.03
C LEU A 519 -11.69 24.71 -14.64
N LEU A 520 -11.24 24.65 -13.38
CA LEU A 520 -10.02 25.34 -12.95
C LEU A 520 -8.78 24.72 -13.60
N PHE A 521 -8.65 23.39 -13.61
CA PHE A 521 -7.55 22.72 -14.31
C PHE A 521 -7.56 23.06 -15.81
N ARG A 522 -8.73 23.13 -16.45
CA ARG A 522 -8.82 23.65 -17.83
C ARG A 522 -8.23 25.06 -17.96
N LYS A 523 -8.62 25.97 -17.08
CA LYS A 523 -8.16 27.38 -17.09
C LYS A 523 -6.63 27.48 -16.96
N TYR A 524 -6.01 26.65 -16.12
CA TYR A 524 -4.58 26.73 -15.83
C TYR A 524 -3.70 26.02 -16.86
N PHE A 525 -4.15 24.89 -17.40
CA PHE A 525 -3.27 23.96 -18.14
C PHE A 525 -3.60 23.78 -19.62
N PHE A 526 -4.81 24.14 -20.06
CA PHE A 526 -5.26 23.85 -21.42
C PHE A 526 -4.54 24.70 -22.46
N MET A 527 -3.90 24.04 -23.42
CA MET A 527 -3.21 24.65 -24.54
C MET A 527 -4.17 24.69 -25.73
N SER A 528 -4.80 25.86 -25.94
CA SER A 528 -5.92 26.03 -26.87
C SER A 528 -5.56 25.83 -28.35
N GLU A 529 -4.31 26.04 -28.75
CA GLU A 529 -3.86 25.77 -30.13
C GLU A 529 -3.82 24.28 -30.43
N GLN A 530 -3.37 23.47 -29.47
CA GLN A 530 -3.22 22.03 -29.59
C GLN A 530 -4.48 21.27 -29.19
N ASN A 531 -5.38 21.89 -28.42
CA ASN A 531 -6.44 21.23 -27.64
C ASN A 531 -5.91 20.10 -26.73
N LEU A 532 -4.75 20.31 -26.12
CA LEU A 532 -4.11 19.37 -25.19
C LEU A 532 -3.81 20.06 -23.87
N MET A 533 -3.44 19.30 -22.85
CA MET A 533 -3.08 19.81 -21.53
C MET A 533 -1.56 19.83 -21.37
N SER A 534 -1.05 20.94 -20.82
CA SER A 534 0.30 20.97 -20.27
C SER A 534 0.36 20.12 -19.00
N HIS A 535 1.48 19.44 -18.72
CA HIS A 535 1.57 18.57 -17.54
C HIS A 535 1.66 19.35 -16.21
N ILE A 536 2.57 20.32 -16.14
CA ILE A 536 2.94 21.00 -14.89
C ILE A 536 2.61 22.49 -14.97
N PHE A 537 2.12 23.05 -13.86
CA PHE A 537 2.08 24.48 -13.59
C PHE A 537 2.93 24.80 -12.36
N ASP A 538 3.83 25.76 -12.50
CA ASP A 538 4.63 26.33 -11.42
C ASP A 538 3.89 27.53 -10.81
N VAL A 539 3.51 27.42 -9.54
CA VAL A 539 2.73 28.43 -8.83
C VAL A 539 3.56 29.70 -8.60
N ILE A 540 4.85 29.57 -8.30
CA ILE A 540 5.74 30.69 -7.99
C ILE A 540 5.88 31.59 -9.22
N HIS A 541 6.15 30.99 -10.37
CA HIS A 541 6.39 31.73 -11.61
C HIS A 541 5.12 31.94 -12.45
N SER A 542 4.01 31.30 -12.08
CA SER A 542 2.75 31.30 -12.83
C SER A 542 2.95 30.86 -14.29
N ARG A 543 3.66 29.75 -14.49
CA ARG A 543 4.01 29.22 -15.82
C ARG A 543 3.64 27.75 -15.95
N ILE A 544 3.05 27.39 -17.08
CA ILE A 544 2.95 26.01 -17.53
C ILE A 544 4.23 25.56 -18.24
N ASN A 545 4.55 24.26 -18.17
CA ASN A 545 5.71 23.70 -18.87
C ASN A 545 5.51 23.51 -20.39
N LYS A 546 4.27 23.62 -20.90
CA LYS A 546 3.86 23.41 -22.30
C LYS A 546 4.27 22.06 -22.89
N ILE A 547 4.31 21.01 -22.06
CA ILE A 547 4.64 19.66 -22.50
C ILE A 547 3.37 18.81 -22.38
N PRO A 548 2.78 18.35 -23.50
CA PRO A 548 1.61 17.47 -23.50
C PRO A 548 2.05 16.04 -23.23
N TRP A 549 2.48 15.78 -21.99
CA TRP A 549 2.84 14.44 -21.55
C TRP A 549 1.61 13.52 -21.62
N SER A 550 1.79 12.35 -22.23
CA SER A 550 0.69 11.50 -22.67
C SER A 550 -0.16 10.98 -21.51
N ARG A 551 0.45 10.40 -20.47
CA ARG A 551 -0.30 9.86 -19.33
C ARG A 551 -1.08 10.94 -18.59
N GLY A 552 -0.47 12.09 -18.31
CA GLY A 552 -1.20 13.20 -17.68
C GLY A 552 -2.44 13.63 -18.50
N ASN A 553 -2.33 13.71 -19.84
CA ASN A 553 -3.49 13.98 -20.70
C ASN A 553 -4.53 12.85 -20.67
N GLY A 554 -4.09 11.60 -20.57
CA GLY A 554 -4.95 10.44 -20.32
C GLY A 554 -5.76 10.59 -19.02
N TRP A 555 -5.10 10.98 -17.92
CA TRP A 555 -5.77 11.18 -16.64
C TRP A 555 -6.84 12.25 -16.71
N VAL A 556 -6.57 13.36 -17.40
CA VAL A 556 -7.55 14.44 -17.59
C VAL A 556 -8.80 13.92 -18.30
N ILE A 557 -8.64 13.30 -19.48
CA ILE A 557 -9.80 12.90 -20.29
C ILE A 557 -10.56 11.73 -19.66
N LEU A 558 -9.87 10.81 -18.98
CA LEU A 558 -10.51 9.76 -18.19
C LEU A 558 -11.35 10.38 -17.06
N SER A 559 -10.80 11.34 -16.31
CA SER A 559 -11.51 12.02 -15.22
C SER A 559 -12.75 12.78 -15.70
N LEU A 560 -12.65 13.45 -16.84
CA LEU A 560 -13.81 14.11 -17.47
C LEU A 560 -14.88 13.09 -17.87
N SER A 561 -14.48 11.91 -18.37
CA SER A 561 -15.44 10.84 -18.68
C SER A 561 -16.13 10.30 -17.42
N GLU A 562 -15.41 10.14 -16.30
CA GLU A 562 -15.97 9.73 -15.00
C GLU A 562 -16.98 10.76 -14.49
N LEU A 563 -16.65 12.06 -14.59
CA LEU A 563 -17.56 13.14 -14.19
C LEU A 563 -18.83 13.15 -15.05
N LEU A 564 -18.69 13.02 -16.38
CA LEU A 564 -19.84 13.04 -17.30
C LEU A 564 -20.77 11.83 -17.16
N LEU A 565 -20.29 10.69 -16.63
CA LEU A 565 -21.14 9.54 -16.31
C LEU A 565 -22.11 9.82 -15.15
N VAL A 566 -21.81 10.79 -14.28
CA VAL A 566 -22.60 11.09 -13.08
C VAL A 566 -23.25 12.47 -13.10
N LEU A 567 -22.74 13.39 -13.92
CA LEU A 567 -23.19 14.78 -13.98
C LEU A 567 -24.56 14.90 -14.69
N PRO A 568 -25.61 15.40 -14.01
CA PRO A 568 -26.91 15.60 -14.65
C PRO A 568 -26.85 16.57 -15.84
N LYS A 569 -27.63 16.32 -16.90
CA LYS A 569 -27.65 17.15 -18.11
C LYS A 569 -28.10 18.59 -17.84
N GLU A 570 -28.94 18.76 -16.82
CA GLU A 570 -29.49 20.04 -16.39
C GLU A 570 -28.51 20.83 -15.50
N HIS A 571 -27.40 20.22 -15.08
CA HIS A 571 -26.40 20.89 -14.24
C HIS A 571 -25.76 22.07 -15.00
N PRO A 572 -25.58 23.25 -14.37
CA PRO A 572 -25.04 24.44 -15.03
C PRO A 572 -23.70 24.22 -15.75
N ASP A 573 -22.82 23.41 -15.15
CA ASP A 573 -21.49 23.10 -15.71
C ASP A 573 -21.48 22.00 -16.77
N TYR A 574 -22.60 21.29 -17.01
CA TYR A 574 -22.64 20.15 -17.95
C TYR A 574 -22.13 20.54 -19.35
N GLY A 575 -22.58 21.69 -19.86
CA GLY A 575 -22.15 22.20 -21.16
C GLY A 575 -20.66 22.52 -21.21
N ALA A 576 -20.10 23.12 -20.17
CA ALA A 576 -18.68 23.49 -20.10
C ALA A 576 -17.77 22.26 -19.98
N VAL A 577 -18.16 21.27 -19.16
CA VAL A 577 -17.44 20.01 -19.00
C VAL A 577 -17.50 19.19 -20.30
N THR A 578 -18.67 19.12 -20.94
CA THR A 578 -18.83 18.44 -22.24
C THR A 578 -17.98 19.11 -23.33
N ALA A 579 -17.98 20.44 -23.38
CA ALA A 579 -17.14 21.20 -24.32
C ALA A 579 -15.64 20.97 -24.08
N PHE A 580 -15.22 20.85 -22.81
CA PHE A 580 -13.84 20.51 -22.49
C PHE A 580 -13.48 19.11 -22.98
N PHE A 581 -14.28 18.11 -22.63
CA PHE A 581 -14.08 16.73 -23.02
C PHE A 581 -14.00 16.55 -24.54
N THR A 582 -14.96 17.12 -25.27
CA THR A 582 -15.01 17.06 -26.74
C THR A 582 -13.83 17.75 -27.40
N LYS A 583 -13.40 18.93 -26.89
CA LYS A 583 -12.21 19.61 -27.41
C LYS A 583 -10.93 18.80 -27.19
N MET A 584 -10.77 18.20 -26.00
CA MET A 584 -9.66 17.30 -25.72
C MET A 584 -9.65 16.09 -26.66
N ALA A 585 -10.81 15.49 -26.91
CA ALA A 585 -10.93 14.37 -27.83
C ALA A 585 -10.48 14.74 -29.26
N GLU A 586 -10.89 15.90 -29.78
CA GLU A 586 -10.40 16.43 -31.05
C GLU A 586 -8.86 16.61 -31.06
N GLY A 587 -8.28 17.09 -29.97
CA GLY A 587 -6.83 17.28 -29.83
C GLY A 587 -6.05 15.97 -29.85
N VAL A 588 -6.48 15.01 -29.02
CA VAL A 588 -5.86 13.69 -28.91
C VAL A 588 -5.97 12.91 -30.23
N LEU A 589 -7.11 12.95 -30.93
CA LEU A 589 -7.26 12.26 -32.22
C LEU A 589 -6.27 12.74 -33.28
N ARG A 590 -5.92 14.03 -33.31
CA ARG A 590 -4.96 14.59 -34.29
C ARG A 590 -3.54 14.04 -34.13
N VAL A 591 -3.20 13.54 -32.94
CA VAL A 591 -1.85 13.13 -32.58
C VAL A 591 -1.73 11.61 -32.38
N GLN A 592 -2.71 10.84 -32.88
CA GLN A 592 -2.63 9.38 -32.88
C GLN A 592 -1.48 8.89 -33.76
N GLY A 593 -0.65 8.01 -33.20
CA GLY A 593 0.50 7.42 -33.86
C GLY A 593 0.13 6.46 -35.00
N LYS A 594 1.16 6.10 -35.79
CA LYS A 594 0.99 5.27 -36.98
C LYS A 594 0.45 3.87 -36.65
N ASN A 595 0.83 3.29 -35.51
CA ASN A 595 0.36 1.97 -35.08
C ASN A 595 -0.96 2.05 -34.30
N GLY A 596 -1.57 3.24 -34.16
CA GLY A 596 -2.81 3.46 -33.42
C GLY A 596 -2.63 3.86 -31.97
N LEU A 597 -1.42 3.73 -31.40
CA LEU A 597 -1.10 4.17 -30.05
C LEU A 597 -0.73 5.66 -30.03
N TRP A 598 -0.60 6.24 -28.84
CA TRP A 598 -0.12 7.60 -28.66
C TRP A 598 1.29 7.63 -28.09
N HIS A 599 2.06 8.65 -28.48
CA HIS A 599 3.44 8.80 -28.08
C HIS A 599 3.56 9.41 -26.67
N GLN A 600 4.60 9.02 -25.92
CA GLN A 600 4.92 9.48 -24.56
C GLN A 600 4.82 11.00 -24.40
N ILE A 601 5.24 11.76 -25.41
CA ILE A 601 4.87 13.16 -25.56
C ILE A 601 3.97 13.23 -26.80
N LEU A 602 2.74 13.69 -26.62
CA LEU A 602 1.69 13.56 -27.65
C LEU A 602 2.06 14.25 -28.97
N ASP A 603 2.72 15.40 -28.90
CA ASP A 603 3.16 16.15 -30.08
C ASP A 603 4.60 15.80 -30.53
N ASP A 604 5.16 14.67 -30.07
CA ASP A 604 6.51 14.20 -30.42
C ASP A 604 6.53 12.72 -30.85
N SER A 605 6.36 12.49 -32.15
CA SER A 605 6.41 11.14 -32.72
C SER A 605 7.77 10.43 -32.63
N SER A 606 8.84 11.14 -32.20
CA SER A 606 10.15 10.51 -31.95
C SER A 606 10.20 9.74 -30.64
N THR A 607 9.28 10.04 -29.71
CA THR A 607 9.18 9.32 -28.43
C THR A 607 8.47 7.97 -28.61
N TYR A 608 8.58 7.06 -27.65
CA TYR A 608 7.95 5.74 -27.77
C TYR A 608 6.42 5.83 -27.65
N GLU A 609 5.71 4.89 -28.27
CA GLU A 609 4.27 4.72 -28.08
C GLU A 609 3.99 4.17 -26.66
N GLU A 610 3.17 4.90 -25.90
CA GLU A 610 2.93 4.71 -24.46
C GLU A 610 1.56 4.05 -24.23
N SER A 611 1.53 2.97 -23.45
CA SER A 611 0.37 2.09 -23.39
C SER A 611 -0.71 2.55 -22.39
N SER A 612 -0.35 3.19 -21.28
CA SER A 612 -1.33 3.61 -20.27
C SER A 612 -2.25 4.74 -20.78
N SER A 613 -1.68 5.77 -21.41
CA SER A 613 -2.41 6.86 -22.05
C SER A 613 -3.29 6.39 -23.20
N THR A 614 -2.75 5.53 -24.08
CA THR A 614 -3.53 4.89 -25.15
C THR A 614 -4.77 4.19 -24.57
N SER A 615 -4.61 3.45 -23.48
CA SER A 615 -5.71 2.75 -22.81
C SER A 615 -6.76 3.74 -22.26
N MET A 616 -6.33 4.86 -21.67
CA MET A 616 -7.25 5.90 -21.18
C MET A 616 -8.00 6.59 -22.33
N PHE A 617 -7.35 6.81 -23.47
CA PHE A 617 -8.02 7.39 -24.64
C PHE A 617 -9.08 6.45 -25.22
N ILE A 618 -8.79 5.15 -25.31
CA ILE A 618 -9.78 4.13 -25.70
C ILE A 618 -10.99 4.18 -24.75
N CYS A 619 -10.74 4.16 -23.43
CA CYS A 619 -11.78 4.20 -22.42
C CYS A 619 -12.65 5.46 -22.55
N ALA A 620 -12.01 6.64 -22.56
CA ALA A 620 -12.71 7.92 -22.65
C ALA A 620 -13.51 8.05 -23.94
N PHE A 621 -12.93 7.75 -25.10
CA PHE A 621 -13.65 7.84 -26.37
C PHE A 621 -14.83 6.88 -26.46
N SER A 622 -14.68 5.66 -25.94
CA SER A 622 -15.78 4.69 -25.85
C SER A 622 -16.94 5.25 -25.01
N ARG A 623 -16.65 5.85 -23.86
CA ARG A 623 -17.65 6.52 -23.01
C ARG A 623 -18.28 7.73 -23.69
N GLY A 624 -17.48 8.57 -24.35
CA GLY A 624 -17.97 9.74 -25.08
C GLY A 624 -18.99 9.39 -26.18
N ILE A 625 -18.75 8.29 -26.89
CA ILE A 625 -19.70 7.75 -27.88
C ILE A 625 -20.98 7.25 -27.20
N ARG A 626 -20.87 6.45 -26.14
CA ARG A 626 -22.04 5.89 -25.42
C ARG A 626 -22.87 6.95 -24.67
N LEU A 627 -22.25 8.07 -24.30
CA LEU A 627 -22.92 9.25 -23.75
C LEU A 627 -23.60 10.11 -24.82
N GLU A 628 -23.37 9.82 -26.11
CA GLU A 628 -23.94 10.54 -27.25
C GLU A 628 -23.62 12.04 -27.27
N ILE A 629 -22.44 12.42 -26.77
CA ILE A 629 -21.98 13.82 -26.69
C ILE A 629 -21.09 14.24 -27.86
N PHE A 630 -20.77 13.32 -28.77
CA PHE A 630 -19.95 13.59 -29.94
C PHE A 630 -20.82 14.01 -31.13
N ASN A 631 -20.35 15.03 -31.86
CA ASN A 631 -20.88 15.32 -33.19
C ASN A 631 -20.52 14.20 -34.17
N GLU A 632 -21.22 14.14 -35.32
CA GLU A 632 -21.07 13.07 -36.32
C GLU A 632 -19.61 12.81 -36.73
N LYS A 633 -18.84 13.87 -37.01
CA LYS A 633 -17.42 13.74 -37.39
C LYS A 633 -16.61 13.11 -36.26
N LEU A 634 -16.69 13.67 -35.05
CA LEU A 634 -15.93 13.20 -33.90
C LEU A 634 -16.34 11.77 -33.50
N TYR A 635 -17.62 11.42 -33.66
CA TYR A 635 -18.17 10.08 -33.44
C TYR A 635 -17.49 9.05 -34.36
N HIS A 636 -17.48 9.30 -35.68
CA HIS A 636 -16.86 8.38 -36.65
C HIS A 636 -15.34 8.28 -36.49
N GLU A 637 -14.65 9.42 -36.33
CA GLU A 637 -13.19 9.45 -36.11
C GLU A 637 -12.79 8.70 -34.83
N SER A 638 -13.59 8.83 -33.76
CA SER A 638 -13.35 8.13 -32.50
C SER A 638 -13.48 6.61 -32.63
N ILE A 639 -14.51 6.11 -33.35
CA ILE A 639 -14.69 4.66 -33.56
C ILE A 639 -13.47 4.06 -34.29
N LEU A 640 -13.05 4.69 -35.39
CA LEU A 640 -11.88 4.24 -36.16
C LEU A 640 -10.60 4.28 -35.32
N SER A 641 -10.43 5.36 -34.54
CA SER A 641 -9.30 5.54 -33.65
C SER A 641 -9.24 4.46 -32.57
N ILE A 642 -10.36 4.15 -31.91
CA ILE A 642 -10.45 3.09 -30.88
C ILE A 642 -10.09 1.73 -31.47
N GLN A 643 -10.65 1.36 -32.63
CA GLN A 643 -10.37 0.09 -33.29
C GLN A 643 -8.89 -0.05 -33.64
N LYS A 644 -8.30 1.02 -34.19
CA LYS A 644 -6.88 1.07 -34.53
C LYS A 644 -6.01 0.97 -33.27
N ALA A 645 -6.35 1.73 -32.22
CA ALA A 645 -5.61 1.75 -30.97
C ALA A 645 -5.63 0.40 -30.26
N TRP A 646 -6.80 -0.23 -30.12
CA TRP A 646 -6.91 -1.54 -29.46
C TRP A 646 -6.22 -2.65 -30.26
N THR A 647 -6.33 -2.62 -31.59
CA THR A 647 -5.59 -3.54 -32.47
C THR A 647 -4.08 -3.34 -32.32
N GLY A 648 -3.63 -2.08 -32.37
CA GLY A 648 -2.23 -1.73 -32.13
C GLY A 648 -1.75 -2.23 -30.77
N MET A 649 -2.53 -2.04 -29.71
CA MET A 649 -2.15 -2.49 -28.37
C MET A 649 -1.89 -4.01 -28.32
N LYS A 650 -2.79 -4.80 -28.91
CA LYS A 650 -2.63 -6.27 -29.01
C LYS A 650 -1.45 -6.70 -29.88
N GLN A 651 -1.05 -5.88 -30.84
CA GLN A 651 0.06 -6.16 -31.76
C GLN A 651 1.41 -5.77 -31.17
N THR A 652 1.47 -4.66 -30.42
CA THR A 652 2.74 -4.02 -30.07
C THR A 652 3.08 -4.06 -28.60
N VAL A 653 2.11 -3.98 -27.68
CA VAL A 653 2.40 -3.83 -26.23
C VAL A 653 1.78 -4.89 -25.33
N ILE A 654 0.88 -5.74 -25.84
CA ILE A 654 0.33 -6.89 -25.10
C ILE A 654 0.84 -8.17 -25.77
N ASN A 655 1.61 -8.97 -25.02
CA ASN A 655 2.09 -10.25 -25.53
C ASN A 655 1.08 -11.38 -25.26
N ARG A 656 1.35 -12.57 -25.82
CA ARG A 656 0.55 -13.80 -25.66
C ARG A 656 0.50 -14.38 -24.25
N LYS A 657 1.26 -13.82 -23.29
CA LYS A 657 1.21 -14.19 -21.86
C LYS A 657 0.34 -13.23 -21.05
N GLY A 658 -0.12 -12.13 -21.63
CA GLY A 658 -0.84 -11.06 -20.93
C GLY A 658 0.09 -10.05 -20.27
N ASP A 659 1.38 -10.06 -20.61
CA ASP A 659 2.29 -9.01 -20.14
C ASP A 659 2.08 -7.72 -20.93
N LEU A 660 2.11 -6.59 -20.23
CA LEU A 660 1.95 -5.24 -20.76
C LEU A 660 3.29 -4.49 -20.74
N TYR A 661 3.65 -3.95 -21.91
CA TYR A 661 4.85 -3.16 -22.15
C TYR A 661 4.52 -1.68 -22.37
N GLY A 662 5.54 -0.82 -22.37
CA GLY A 662 5.39 0.59 -22.74
C GLY A 662 4.58 1.45 -21.77
N VAL A 663 4.39 1.00 -20.52
CA VAL A 663 3.78 1.82 -19.46
C VAL A 663 4.86 2.76 -18.92
N CYS A 664 4.70 4.05 -19.10
CA CYS A 664 5.69 5.03 -18.64
C CYS A 664 5.95 4.90 -17.13
N GLN A 665 7.19 4.98 -16.66
CA GLN A 665 7.46 4.99 -15.22
C GLN A 665 6.94 6.28 -14.55
N GLY A 666 6.82 6.30 -13.22
CA GLY A 666 6.41 7.52 -12.50
C GLY A 666 7.22 8.75 -12.90
N SER A 667 6.53 9.85 -13.22
CA SER A 667 7.15 11.13 -13.61
C SER A 667 7.19 12.07 -12.41
N GLY A 668 8.25 12.86 -12.33
CA GLY A 668 8.32 14.02 -11.43
C GLY A 668 7.86 15.31 -12.11
N CYS A 669 7.93 16.41 -11.35
CA CYS A 669 7.78 17.76 -11.85
C CYS A 669 9.00 18.18 -12.67
N SER A 670 8.81 18.51 -13.95
CA SER A 670 9.89 18.96 -14.83
C SER A 670 9.39 19.90 -15.92
N PHE A 671 10.17 20.96 -16.17
CA PHE A 671 10.01 21.89 -17.29
C PHE A 671 10.88 21.52 -18.50
N SER A 672 11.65 20.43 -18.41
CA SER A 672 12.53 19.98 -19.49
C SER A 672 11.80 18.99 -20.39
N ARG A 673 11.65 19.30 -21.68
CA ARG A 673 11.12 18.35 -22.65
C ARG A 673 12.01 17.10 -22.79
N SER A 674 13.33 17.29 -22.74
CA SER A 674 14.31 16.19 -22.79
C SER A 674 14.17 15.20 -21.64
N TYR A 675 13.73 15.65 -20.47
CA TYR A 675 13.40 14.76 -19.35
C TYR A 675 12.31 13.75 -19.73
N TYR A 676 11.20 14.20 -20.34
CA TYR A 676 10.13 13.30 -20.77
C TYR A 676 10.52 12.39 -21.94
N GLN A 677 11.41 12.86 -22.82
CA GLN A 677 11.99 12.04 -23.90
C GLN A 677 12.87 10.90 -23.35
N GLN A 678 13.55 11.13 -22.22
CA GLN A 678 14.39 10.14 -21.53
C GLN A 678 13.62 9.31 -20.51
N LEU A 679 12.38 9.70 -20.18
CA LEU A 679 11.55 9.00 -19.20
C LEU A 679 11.06 7.67 -19.76
N GLY A 680 11.72 6.59 -19.35
CA GLY A 680 11.45 5.23 -19.82
C GLY A 680 10.13 4.63 -19.33
N TRP A 681 9.95 3.36 -19.64
CA TRP A 681 8.78 2.57 -19.28
C TRP A 681 9.16 1.45 -18.29
N ARG A 682 8.16 0.89 -17.62
CA ARG A 682 8.28 -0.25 -16.71
C ARG A 682 7.41 -1.41 -17.21
N PHE A 683 7.95 -2.62 -17.07
CA PHE A 683 7.28 -3.86 -17.43
C PHE A 683 6.18 -4.19 -16.42
N ASN A 684 4.98 -4.54 -16.90
CA ASN A 684 3.83 -4.91 -16.05
C ASN A 684 3.54 -3.90 -14.93
N ASP A 685 3.71 -2.63 -15.25
CA ASP A 685 3.60 -1.58 -14.25
C ASP A 685 2.10 -1.35 -13.87
N PRO A 686 1.78 -1.27 -12.57
CA PRO A 686 0.39 -1.15 -12.08
C PRO A 686 -0.30 0.15 -12.48
N HIS A 687 0.42 1.17 -12.96
CA HIS A 687 -0.19 2.38 -13.52
C HIS A 687 -0.95 2.07 -14.83
N GLY A 688 -0.60 0.99 -15.53
CA GLY A 688 -1.12 0.67 -16.87
C GLY A 688 -2.03 -0.55 -16.95
N ILE A 689 -1.75 -1.62 -16.20
CA ILE A 689 -2.46 -2.91 -16.33
C ILE A 689 -3.97 -2.75 -16.14
N GLY A 690 -4.39 -2.09 -15.05
CA GLY A 690 -5.80 -1.79 -14.79
C GLY A 690 -6.51 -1.06 -15.90
N ILE A 691 -5.88 0.00 -16.39
CA ILE A 691 -6.46 0.82 -17.45
C ILE A 691 -6.51 0.04 -18.76
N ALA A 692 -5.52 -0.80 -19.09
CA ALA A 692 -5.58 -1.64 -20.29
C ALA A 692 -6.74 -2.64 -20.24
N ILE A 693 -6.98 -3.25 -19.08
CA ILE A 693 -8.14 -4.12 -18.82
C ILE A 693 -9.46 -3.33 -18.94
N LEU A 694 -9.52 -2.13 -18.35
CA LEU A 694 -10.67 -1.23 -18.45
C LEU A 694 -10.92 -0.80 -19.90
N ALA A 695 -9.88 -0.47 -20.66
CA ALA A 695 -9.95 -0.04 -22.04
C ALA A 695 -10.54 -1.14 -22.93
N GLY A 696 -10.06 -2.38 -22.80
CA GLY A 696 -10.65 -3.52 -23.51
C GLY A 696 -12.12 -3.73 -23.13
N THR A 697 -12.45 -3.59 -21.84
CA THR A 697 -13.83 -3.73 -21.33
C THR A 697 -14.76 -2.65 -21.91
N GLU A 698 -14.34 -1.39 -21.90
CA GLU A 698 -15.08 -0.26 -22.46
C GLU A 698 -15.24 -0.36 -23.98
N LYS A 699 -14.23 -0.88 -24.67
CA LYS A 699 -14.32 -1.19 -26.10
C LYS A 699 -15.37 -2.27 -26.39
N LEU A 700 -15.43 -3.34 -25.60
CA LEU A 700 -16.47 -4.36 -25.75
C LEU A 700 -17.87 -3.79 -25.51
N MET A 701 -18.03 -2.96 -24.48
CA MET A 701 -19.29 -2.26 -24.23
C MET A 701 -19.67 -1.32 -25.37
N LEU A 702 -18.69 -0.66 -26.01
CA LEU A 702 -18.92 0.13 -27.21
C LEU A 702 -19.40 -0.74 -28.37
N ASP A 703 -18.77 -1.89 -28.62
CA ASP A 703 -19.19 -2.79 -29.70
C ASP A 703 -20.63 -3.30 -29.51
N GLU A 704 -21.04 -3.55 -28.27
CA GLU A 704 -22.44 -3.87 -27.93
C GLU A 704 -23.36 -2.70 -28.23
N PHE A 705 -23.03 -1.50 -27.75
CA PHE A 705 -23.80 -0.28 -28.00
C PHE A 705 -23.98 -0.01 -29.51
N LEU A 706 -22.92 -0.17 -30.30
CA LEU A 706 -22.97 0.02 -31.76
C LEU A 706 -23.82 -1.05 -32.45
N ARG A 707 -23.78 -2.31 -31.99
CA ARG A 707 -24.64 -3.37 -32.51
C ARG A 707 -26.11 -3.10 -32.21
N ASP A 708 -26.43 -2.76 -30.97
CA ASP A 708 -27.80 -2.51 -30.52
C ASP A 708 -28.43 -1.32 -31.23
N ASN A 709 -27.66 -0.24 -31.45
CA ASN A 709 -28.12 0.94 -32.18
C ASN A 709 -28.28 0.68 -33.68
N LYS A 710 -27.45 -0.18 -34.30
CA LYS A 710 -27.67 -0.62 -35.69
C LYS A 710 -28.97 -1.43 -35.85
N THR A 711 -29.37 -2.21 -34.84
CA THR A 711 -30.65 -2.93 -34.85
C THR A 711 -31.87 -2.03 -34.62
N ASN A 712 -31.73 -0.91 -33.91
CA ASN A 712 -32.84 0.00 -33.59
C ASN A 712 -33.00 1.17 -34.57
N LEU A 713 -31.95 1.57 -35.28
CA LEU A 713 -31.97 2.66 -36.25
C LEU A 713 -31.11 2.26 -37.45
N GLY A 714 -31.69 2.21 -38.65
CA GLY A 714 -30.97 2.06 -39.92
C GLY A 714 -30.13 3.29 -40.29
N LYS A 715 -29.33 3.81 -39.35
CA LYS A 715 -28.38 4.90 -39.54
C LYS A 715 -26.98 4.41 -39.24
N TYR A 716 -26.09 4.64 -40.20
CA TYR A 716 -24.65 4.38 -40.21
C TYR A 716 -24.25 2.96 -40.63
N ASP A 717 -24.33 2.72 -41.95
CA ASP A 717 -23.50 1.73 -42.62
C ASP A 717 -22.03 2.15 -42.48
N ILE A 718 -21.29 1.39 -41.67
CA ILE A 718 -19.83 1.47 -41.57
C ILE A 718 -19.34 0.05 -41.83
N TYR A 719 -18.73 -0.15 -43.00
CA TYR A 719 -17.86 -1.26 -43.37
C TYR A 719 -16.49 -0.69 -43.76
#